data_AF-A0A1J7IK69-F1
#
_entry.id   AF-A0A1J7IK69-F1
#
_cell.length_a   1.000
_cell.length_b   1.000
_cell.length_c   1.000
_cell.angle_alpha   90.00
_cell.angle_beta   90.00
_cell.angle_gamma   90.00
#
_symmetry.space_group_name_H-M   'P 1'
#
loop_
_entity.id
_entity.type
_entity.pdbx_description
1 polymer ?
#
loop_
_entity_poly.entity_id
_entity_poly.type
_entity_poly.pdbx_seq_one_letter_code
_entity_poly.pdbx_strand_id
1 'polypeptide(L)'
;MSDRHHTLKESFGARAEAGAHPLSNYLYRLMELKSSNLCLSADVTTARDLIHIADKLGPSIVVLKTHYDLISGWDYNPQTGTGAKLATLARKHGFLIFEDRKFCDIGKTVQMQYTAGTARIIEWAHITNVNIDAGKEVVRALAEAAARWHERINYEVKTSVTVGTPISDTFDDINGTDEGRLDPKEQSSAEESQESGYNGRKGSIVSITTVTQSYEMAGSPRLSKTILEGDDMLYPGIEEAPMDRGLLILAQMSTKGCLMTKEYTQACIEAAREHRRFVMGYVAQECLNSEPDDDFIHMTPGCKLPPAGEEENGQLEGDGLGQQYNTPAKLIGIKGTDIVIVGRGIITADDPKCDRKLPCTNCVSRNKRESCKYDTAAPTLKGHRATSSGGDADNSASARENPGDSIPTKVANFGYSATGASTLGFLRKIEGANPAEPLSALARDAGGSHADHLNMRERYKSLIRQLPARTYIDKLVDVYFHDFNWMYHGLDRDVFDKQLAEWFSLPFNLLTNGGPQALSPDMRSFPALLFQVLATALLVLPSGHPDATFDSLKYAGNMTFEDLAMDYSESGVAICSLLGKRQMSITTVLAGFVRASFLKYVALVTESWHAIGSAIRDAQEVGLHRDSLDPKPASDDAEAVLENQWEIQRRRKVWMLLLGWDLHTGVVLGRPTTVSHSTPPTLPVDAPLPKDRSRTPIQPRGDNDPPTPLTRAIWAYTVMRPLRDIIELESEGPCPKDFSKVDAIHQKLLDLEDQTPAYFRLENPDKRFDHLPECHWLPSVRASLPQLIAFNVMALHRPYIFTRAKSRTEALKSSLKALESQALHFQSLGPQQYKTFSLFFGTFDAIVLMASIYILFPKEQPELVQTAMQHFQWAVERFEAMSERNALARAALGVLHAIHIRLKKSLNFFGSVSATPLPALLLPPTPAATSGGGSDNASPDAPLGGSSTSASVVGGQTGSSSLETPTTASSGGEFYGGGGDGNGGNNSGGFDWNLPNGFDWASIQPIFATGDLVYNDLVGIPDGSEVQQWGGGLGGGLGAQQQQGQQQQPWQFEGDFGNDSVWNLLNQYTPL
;
A
#
# COMPACT_ATOMS: atom_id res chain seq x y z
N MET A 1 -22.09 55.72 14.17
CA MET A 1 -21.50 54.46 13.68
C MET A 1 -20.31 54.20 14.59
N SER A 2 -20.32 53.11 15.37
CA SER A 2 -19.17 52.73 16.21
C SER A 2 -17.94 52.65 15.32
N ASP A 3 -16.81 53.20 15.75
CA ASP A 3 -15.56 53.08 15.01
C ASP A 3 -15.26 51.60 14.79
N ARG A 4 -15.20 51.19 13.52
CA ARG A 4 -14.80 49.83 13.12
C ARG A 4 -13.34 49.63 13.57
N HIS A 5 -13.06 48.44 14.10
CA HIS A 5 -11.73 48.04 14.57
C HIS A 5 -10.64 48.30 13.51
N HIS A 6 -9.44 48.73 13.93
CA HIS A 6 -8.36 49.14 13.02
C HIS A 6 -7.92 48.03 12.05
N THR A 7 -7.97 46.76 12.50
CA THR A 7 -7.68 45.57 11.68
C THR A 7 -8.56 45.42 10.43
N LEU A 8 -9.71 46.09 10.36
CA LEU A 8 -10.59 46.09 9.18
C LEU A 8 -10.20 47.12 8.11
N LYS A 9 -9.31 48.06 8.45
CA LYS A 9 -8.88 49.17 7.59
C LYS A 9 -7.40 49.08 7.22
N GLU A 10 -6.59 48.48 8.09
CA GLU A 10 -5.17 48.26 7.84
C GLU A 10 -4.94 47.22 6.74
N SER A 11 -3.87 47.41 5.95
CA SER A 11 -3.45 46.39 4.99
C SER A 11 -2.92 45.16 5.71
N PHE A 12 -2.92 44.01 5.02
CA PHE A 12 -2.29 42.81 5.57
C PHE A 12 -0.80 43.04 5.85
N GLY A 13 -0.07 43.78 4.99
CA GLY A 13 1.32 44.17 5.24
C GLY A 13 1.55 44.90 6.55
N ALA A 14 0.72 45.91 6.85
CA ALA A 14 0.83 46.66 8.11
C ALA A 14 0.54 45.77 9.33
N ARG A 15 -0.45 44.88 9.24
CA ARG A 15 -0.76 43.92 10.31
C ARG A 15 0.36 42.89 10.50
N ALA A 16 1.11 42.56 9.46
CA ALA A 16 2.25 41.65 9.55
C ALA A 16 3.41 42.20 10.40
N GLU A 17 3.52 43.52 10.55
CA GLU A 17 4.53 44.17 11.40
C GLU A 17 4.15 44.17 12.89
N ALA A 18 2.84 44.18 13.19
CA ALA A 18 2.31 44.33 14.54
C ALA A 18 1.75 43.03 15.15
N GLY A 19 1.59 41.97 14.38
CA GLY A 19 0.89 40.76 14.84
C GLY A 19 1.66 39.93 15.87
N ALA A 20 0.90 39.34 16.81
CA ALA A 20 1.43 38.64 17.98
C ALA A 20 1.91 37.20 17.71
N HIS A 21 1.46 36.57 16.62
CA HIS A 21 1.72 35.17 16.31
C HIS A 21 2.56 35.02 15.03
N PRO A 22 3.70 34.29 15.03
CA PRO A 22 4.61 34.19 13.88
C PRO A 22 3.94 33.73 12.58
N LEU A 23 3.10 32.69 12.64
CA LEU A 23 2.33 32.23 11.47
C LEU A 23 1.32 33.27 10.95
N SER A 24 0.74 34.11 11.81
CA SER A 24 -0.18 35.16 11.35
C SER A 24 0.56 36.21 10.53
N ASN A 25 1.74 36.61 11.01
CA ASN A 25 2.58 37.60 10.31
C ASN A 25 3.06 37.07 8.96
N TYR A 26 3.47 35.79 8.93
CA TYR A 26 3.78 35.09 7.68
C TYR A 26 2.60 35.07 6.72
N LEU A 27 1.41 34.69 7.21
CA LEU A 27 0.21 34.57 6.40
C LEU A 27 -0.23 35.93 5.83
N TYR A 28 -0.14 37.01 6.61
CA TYR A 28 -0.44 38.36 6.13
C TYR A 28 0.51 38.82 5.02
N ARG A 29 1.83 38.60 5.16
CA ARG A 29 2.80 38.87 4.08
C ARG A 29 2.48 38.07 2.83
N LEU A 30 2.14 36.79 3.00
CA LEU A 30 1.77 35.91 1.89
C LEU A 30 0.48 36.37 1.19
N MET A 31 -0.51 36.85 1.94
CA MET A 31 -1.77 37.40 1.41
C MET A 31 -1.54 38.66 0.57
N GLU A 32 -0.66 39.55 1.04
CA GLU A 32 -0.28 40.74 0.29
C GLU A 32 0.51 40.38 -0.98
N LEU A 33 1.53 39.53 -0.84
CA LEU A 33 2.38 39.07 -1.95
C LEU A 33 1.57 38.36 -3.05
N LYS A 34 0.63 37.50 -2.67
CA LYS A 34 -0.21 36.75 -3.63
C LYS A 34 -1.46 37.49 -4.04
N SER A 35 -1.74 38.65 -3.42
CA SER A 35 -3.01 39.37 -3.55
C SER A 35 -4.22 38.41 -3.41
N SER A 36 -4.14 37.52 -2.42
CA SER A 36 -5.12 36.46 -2.20
C SER A 36 -5.41 36.30 -0.72
N ASN A 37 -6.68 36.20 -0.37
CA ASN A 37 -7.17 35.88 0.96
C ASN A 37 -8.12 34.66 0.91
N LEU A 38 -7.81 33.73 0.01
CA LEU A 38 -8.59 32.52 -0.23
C LEU A 38 -7.99 31.32 0.52
N CYS A 39 -8.82 30.67 1.32
CA CYS A 39 -8.58 29.33 1.82
C CYS A 39 -9.40 28.31 1.01
N LEU A 40 -8.72 27.33 0.41
CA LEU A 40 -9.38 26.24 -0.29
C LEU A 40 -9.72 25.13 0.72
N SER A 41 -11.00 24.78 0.84
CA SER A 41 -11.45 23.56 1.53
C SER A 41 -11.36 22.39 0.55
N ALA A 42 -10.26 21.65 0.63
CA ALA A 42 -9.97 20.52 -0.26
C ALA A 42 -10.70 19.26 0.21
N ASP A 43 -12.03 19.31 0.22
CA ASP A 43 -12.93 18.23 0.68
C ASP A 43 -13.06 17.14 -0.41
N VAL A 44 -11.94 16.47 -0.70
CA VAL A 44 -11.85 15.29 -1.56
C VAL A 44 -11.73 14.02 -0.74
N THR A 45 -11.77 12.85 -1.39
CA THR A 45 -11.78 11.54 -0.72
C THR A 45 -10.55 10.68 -1.00
N THR A 46 -9.60 11.15 -1.82
CA THR A 46 -8.37 10.42 -2.14
C THR A 46 -7.13 11.29 -2.00
N ALA A 47 -6.01 10.70 -1.57
CA ALA A 47 -4.74 11.41 -1.43
C ALA A 47 -4.23 11.95 -2.78
N ARG A 48 -4.51 11.21 -3.86
CA ARG A 48 -4.16 11.63 -5.23
C ARG A 48 -4.87 12.93 -5.62
N ASP A 49 -6.18 13.01 -5.40
CA ASP A 49 -6.95 14.20 -5.73
C ASP A 49 -6.52 15.39 -4.87
N LEU A 50 -6.19 15.14 -3.60
CA LEU A 50 -5.73 16.17 -2.67
C LEU A 50 -4.40 16.78 -3.14
N ILE A 51 -3.41 15.95 -3.48
CA ILE A 51 -2.12 16.39 -4.01
C ILE A 51 -2.31 17.11 -5.36
N HIS A 52 -3.15 16.56 -6.24
CA HIS A 52 -3.42 17.17 -7.55
C HIS A 52 -4.04 18.58 -7.43
N ILE A 53 -5.04 18.74 -6.57
CA ILE A 53 -5.71 20.02 -6.35
C ILE A 53 -4.77 21.01 -5.64
N ALA A 54 -3.96 20.54 -4.69
CA ALA A 54 -2.96 21.36 -4.02
C ALA A 54 -1.92 21.94 -4.99
N ASP A 55 -1.42 21.13 -5.94
CA ASP A 55 -0.48 21.60 -6.96
C ASP A 55 -1.16 22.52 -7.99
N LYS A 56 -2.38 22.18 -8.44
CA LYS A 56 -3.13 22.97 -9.45
C LYS A 56 -3.59 24.33 -8.93
N LEU A 57 -4.12 24.39 -7.70
CA LEU A 57 -4.73 25.60 -7.13
C LEU A 57 -3.81 26.33 -6.14
N GLY A 58 -2.69 25.72 -5.73
CA GLY A 58 -1.68 26.29 -4.85
C GLY A 58 -1.32 27.76 -5.16
N PRO A 59 -1.04 28.15 -6.42
CA PRO A 59 -0.71 29.53 -6.76
C PRO A 59 -1.80 30.56 -6.46
N SER A 60 -3.06 30.16 -6.28
CA SER A 60 -4.20 31.06 -6.08
C SER A 60 -4.67 31.17 -4.62
N ILE A 61 -4.17 30.30 -3.74
CA ILE A 61 -4.62 30.20 -2.34
C ILE A 61 -3.51 30.54 -1.37
N VAL A 62 -3.86 31.00 -0.18
CA VAL A 62 -2.91 31.24 0.93
C VAL A 62 -3.00 30.18 2.01
N VAL A 63 -4.12 29.44 2.07
CA VAL A 63 -4.32 28.32 2.98
C VAL A 63 -4.99 27.17 2.24
N LEU A 64 -4.44 25.96 2.36
CA LEU A 64 -5.07 24.72 1.96
C LEU A 64 -5.65 24.04 3.20
N LYS A 65 -6.98 23.96 3.29
CA LYS A 65 -7.67 23.28 4.38
C LYS A 65 -7.95 21.82 4.03
N THR A 66 -7.59 20.91 4.91
CA THR A 66 -7.75 19.46 4.76
C THR A 66 -8.72 18.86 5.78
N HIS A 67 -9.19 17.67 5.47
CA HIS A 67 -9.81 16.73 6.40
C HIS A 67 -9.14 15.37 6.18
N TYR A 68 -7.99 15.14 6.81
CA TYR A 68 -7.22 13.91 6.53
C TYR A 68 -8.03 12.63 6.81
N ASP A 69 -8.98 12.70 7.73
CA ASP A 69 -9.87 11.62 8.14
C ASP A 69 -10.91 11.24 7.08
N LEU A 70 -11.10 12.07 6.05
CA LEU A 70 -11.91 11.76 4.86
C LEU A 70 -11.10 11.13 3.71
N ILE A 71 -9.77 11.14 3.80
CA ILE A 71 -8.87 10.82 2.69
C ILE A 71 -8.46 9.35 2.70
N SER A 72 -8.88 8.62 1.67
CA SER A 72 -8.37 7.29 1.38
C SER A 72 -6.99 7.32 0.73
N GLY A 73 -6.15 6.35 1.06
CA GLY A 73 -4.78 6.27 0.55
C GLY A 73 -3.84 7.32 1.14
N TRP A 74 -4.15 7.88 2.31
CA TRP A 74 -3.23 8.74 3.04
C TRP A 74 -1.99 7.95 3.47
N ASP A 75 -0.82 8.37 2.99
CA ASP A 75 0.46 7.80 3.37
C ASP A 75 1.01 8.54 4.61
N TYR A 76 1.19 7.80 5.71
CA TYR A 76 1.60 8.31 7.01
C TYR A 76 3.13 8.37 7.19
N ASN A 77 3.90 8.07 6.15
CA ASN A 77 5.35 8.24 6.20
C ASN A 77 5.69 9.74 6.44
N PRO A 78 6.47 10.07 7.48
CA PRO A 78 6.75 11.46 7.83
C PRO A 78 7.68 12.17 6.83
N GLN A 79 8.44 11.45 6.01
CA GLN A 79 9.34 12.02 5.00
C GLN A 79 8.79 11.93 3.57
N THR A 80 8.10 10.85 3.20
CA THR A 80 7.67 10.60 1.81
C THR A 80 6.15 10.52 1.64
N GLY A 81 5.41 10.59 2.76
CA GLY A 81 3.98 10.42 2.79
C GLY A 81 3.18 11.65 2.34
N THR A 82 1.86 11.57 2.46
CA THR A 82 0.94 12.60 1.97
C THR A 82 1.18 13.95 2.65
N GLY A 83 1.41 13.95 3.97
CA GLY A 83 1.74 15.17 4.71
C GLY A 83 3.03 15.84 4.23
N ALA A 84 4.08 15.04 3.97
CA ALA A 84 5.36 15.55 3.46
C ALA A 84 5.23 16.11 2.03
N LYS A 85 4.48 15.43 1.15
CA LYS A 85 4.20 15.93 -0.21
C LYS A 85 3.40 17.23 -0.20
N LEU A 86 2.43 17.36 0.70
CA LEU A 86 1.70 18.62 0.90
C LEU A 86 2.61 19.74 1.39
N ALA A 87 3.56 19.44 2.29
CA ALA A 87 4.56 20.41 2.76
C ALA A 87 5.47 20.89 1.61
N THR A 88 5.90 19.99 0.71
CA THR A 88 6.65 20.38 -0.51
C THR A 88 5.83 21.31 -1.40
N LEU A 89 4.55 21.00 -1.63
CA LEU A 89 3.67 21.85 -2.42
C LEU A 89 3.39 23.21 -1.75
N ALA A 90 3.27 23.22 -0.42
CA ALA A 90 3.13 24.44 0.37
C ALA A 90 4.34 25.37 0.21
N ARG A 91 5.56 24.81 0.24
CA ARG A 91 6.81 25.56 -0.03
C ARG A 91 6.84 26.09 -1.47
N LYS A 92 6.57 25.21 -2.44
CA LYS A 92 6.62 25.51 -3.87
C LYS A 92 5.64 26.62 -4.28
N HIS A 93 4.41 26.58 -3.77
CA HIS A 93 3.33 27.47 -4.20
C HIS A 93 3.00 28.59 -3.20
N GLY A 94 3.61 28.59 -2.02
CA GLY A 94 3.36 29.57 -0.97
C GLY A 94 1.94 29.48 -0.42
N PHE A 95 1.67 28.49 0.43
CA PHE A 95 0.43 28.40 1.22
C PHE A 95 0.66 27.68 2.55
N LEU A 96 -0.18 27.94 3.55
CA LEU A 96 -0.19 27.18 4.81
C LEU A 96 -1.17 26.00 4.74
N ILE A 97 -0.87 24.94 5.47
CA ILE A 97 -1.73 23.75 5.59
C ILE A 97 -2.55 23.86 6.87
N PHE A 98 -3.88 23.81 6.74
CA PHE A 98 -4.83 23.86 7.84
C PHE A 98 -5.59 22.53 7.93
N GLU A 99 -5.32 21.73 8.95
CA GLU A 99 -6.12 20.54 9.22
C GLU A 99 -7.37 20.90 10.04
N ASP A 100 -8.54 20.76 9.42
CA ASP A 100 -9.84 21.12 10.00
C ASP A 100 -10.40 20.01 10.91
N ARG A 101 -9.57 19.56 11.84
CA ARG A 101 -9.84 18.42 12.71
C ARG A 101 -11.00 18.65 13.68
N LYS A 102 -11.28 19.91 14.03
CA LYS A 102 -12.25 20.35 15.04
C LYS A 102 -12.11 19.55 16.33
N PHE A 103 -10.95 19.63 16.99
CA PHE A 103 -10.73 18.95 18.27
C PHE A 103 -11.86 19.30 19.26
N CYS A 104 -12.44 18.30 19.92
CA CYS A 104 -13.50 18.49 20.91
C CYS A 104 -13.48 17.33 21.90
N ASP A 105 -12.52 17.37 22.81
CA ASP A 105 -12.32 16.35 23.84
C ASP A 105 -11.58 16.99 25.02
N ILE A 106 -11.43 16.27 26.13
CA ILE A 106 -10.66 16.74 27.29
C ILE A 106 -9.18 16.91 26.93
N GLY A 107 -8.51 17.81 27.65
CA GLY A 107 -7.14 18.28 27.34
C GLY A 107 -6.12 17.16 27.05
N LYS A 108 -6.09 16.10 27.87
CA LYS A 108 -5.12 15.00 27.66
C LYS A 108 -5.38 14.22 26.38
N THR A 109 -6.64 14.01 26.03
CA THR A 109 -7.03 13.27 24.82
C THR A 109 -6.66 14.07 23.58
N VAL A 110 -6.97 15.37 23.53
CA VAL A 110 -6.62 16.21 22.37
C VAL A 110 -5.11 16.33 22.19
N GLN A 111 -4.31 16.31 23.26
CA GLN A 111 -2.84 16.27 23.14
C GLN A 111 -2.40 15.02 22.37
N MET A 112 -2.94 13.85 22.70
CA MET A 112 -2.61 12.60 22.00
C MET A 112 -3.15 12.57 20.58
N GLN A 113 -4.37 13.07 20.34
CA GLN A 113 -4.93 13.17 18.99
C GLN A 113 -4.11 14.12 18.11
N TYR A 114 -3.50 15.15 18.70
CA TYR A 114 -2.71 16.15 17.99
C TYR A 114 -1.28 15.68 17.72
N THR A 115 -0.61 15.07 18.71
CA THR A 115 0.83 14.73 18.61
C THR A 115 1.15 13.26 18.36
N ALA A 116 0.17 12.37 18.48
CA ALA A 116 0.37 10.92 18.37
C ALA A 116 -0.62 10.30 17.36
N GLY A 117 -0.81 8.99 17.46
CA GLY A 117 -1.59 8.22 16.49
C GLY A 117 -0.86 8.09 15.15
N THR A 118 -1.55 7.53 14.15
CA THR A 118 -1.01 7.39 12.79
C THR A 118 -0.89 8.74 12.09
N ALA A 119 -1.83 9.66 12.34
CA ALA A 119 -1.92 10.93 11.65
C ALA A 119 -0.86 11.96 12.06
N ARG A 120 -0.40 11.94 13.32
CA ARG A 120 0.56 12.87 13.92
C ARG A 120 0.41 14.30 13.37
N ILE A 121 -0.80 14.85 13.51
CA ILE A 121 -1.26 16.08 12.80
C ILE A 121 -0.28 17.25 12.99
N ILE A 122 0.30 17.36 14.18
CA ILE A 122 1.31 18.39 14.51
C ILE A 122 2.55 18.39 13.60
N GLU A 123 2.91 17.25 13.00
CA GLU A 123 4.13 17.12 12.19
C GLU A 123 4.01 17.84 10.85
N TRP A 124 2.81 17.91 10.27
CA TRP A 124 2.62 18.41 8.89
C TRP A 124 1.61 19.56 8.77
N ALA A 125 0.66 19.71 9.70
CA ALA A 125 -0.30 20.81 9.66
C ALA A 125 0.27 22.05 10.35
N HIS A 126 0.29 23.18 9.65
CA HIS A 126 0.68 24.47 10.23
C HIS A 126 -0.39 25.00 11.18
N ILE A 127 -1.66 24.77 10.80
CA ILE A 127 -2.84 25.27 11.49
C ILE A 127 -3.74 24.09 11.85
N THR A 128 -4.32 24.11 13.05
CA THR A 128 -5.43 23.23 13.45
C THR A 128 -6.55 24.05 14.08
N ASN A 129 -7.71 23.43 14.37
CA ASN A 129 -8.79 24.11 15.06
C ASN A 129 -9.43 23.28 16.18
N VAL A 130 -10.11 23.98 17.10
CA VAL A 130 -10.72 23.39 18.29
C VAL A 130 -12.12 23.97 18.54
N ASN A 131 -13.03 23.10 18.97
CA ASN A 131 -14.29 23.46 19.63
C ASN A 131 -14.06 23.38 21.14
N ILE A 132 -14.42 24.44 21.87
CA ILE A 132 -14.18 24.55 23.32
C ILE A 132 -15.36 24.06 24.16
N ASP A 133 -16.34 23.36 23.58
CA ASP A 133 -17.47 22.75 24.30
C ASP A 133 -17.02 21.84 25.44
N ALA A 134 -15.88 21.16 25.28
CA ALA A 134 -15.26 20.33 26.34
C ALA A 134 -14.59 21.16 27.47
N GLY A 135 -14.61 22.49 27.37
CA GLY A 135 -14.00 23.45 28.28
C GLY A 135 -12.76 24.15 27.68
N LYS A 136 -12.55 25.43 28.03
CA LYS A 136 -11.45 26.26 27.51
C LYS A 136 -10.04 25.73 27.78
N GLU A 137 -9.89 24.86 28.79
CA GLU A 137 -8.62 24.19 29.13
C GLU A 137 -8.03 23.36 27.98
N VAL A 138 -8.86 22.97 27.00
CA VAL A 138 -8.41 22.30 25.78
C VAL A 138 -7.39 23.15 24.99
N VAL A 139 -7.52 24.48 25.03
CA VAL A 139 -6.63 25.43 24.34
C VAL A 139 -5.24 25.40 24.98
N ARG A 140 -5.17 25.51 26.31
CA ARG A 140 -3.91 25.37 27.07
C ARG A 140 -3.27 24.01 26.79
N ALA A 141 -4.05 22.93 26.79
CA ALA A 141 -3.52 21.59 26.58
C ALA A 141 -2.88 21.43 25.18
N LEU A 142 -3.51 21.95 24.14
CA LEU A 142 -2.94 21.97 22.78
C LEU A 142 -1.70 22.85 22.70
N ALA A 143 -1.71 24.02 23.35
CA ALA A 143 -0.55 24.92 23.41
C ALA A 143 0.68 24.26 24.06
N GLU A 144 0.48 23.55 25.17
CA GLU A 144 1.54 22.80 25.84
C GLU A 144 2.07 21.63 24.99
N ALA A 145 1.18 20.95 24.25
CA ALA A 145 1.60 19.91 23.32
C ALA A 145 2.46 20.47 22.18
N ALA A 146 2.09 21.63 21.64
CA ALA A 146 2.86 22.33 20.62
C ALA A 146 4.23 22.77 21.15
N ALA A 147 4.29 23.39 22.33
CA ALA A 147 5.55 23.80 22.95
C ALA A 147 6.49 22.61 23.19
N ARG A 148 6.01 21.52 23.79
CA ARG A 148 6.83 20.30 24.02
C ARG A 148 7.26 19.64 22.73
N TRP A 149 6.47 19.73 21.67
CA TRP A 149 6.88 19.23 20.36
C TRP A 149 8.00 20.10 19.77
N HIS A 150 7.89 21.42 19.87
CA HIS A 150 8.90 22.37 19.40
C HIS A 150 10.24 22.22 20.12
N GLU A 151 10.23 22.02 21.44
CA GLU A 151 11.45 21.84 22.27
C GLU A 151 12.25 20.55 21.96
N ARG A 152 11.63 19.55 21.32
CA ARG A 152 12.28 18.26 21.02
C ARG A 152 13.14 18.27 19.74
N ILE A 153 13.22 19.40 19.05
CA ILE A 153 13.93 19.54 17.78
C ILE A 153 15.35 20.08 18.04
N ASN A 154 16.39 19.27 17.77
CA ASN A 154 17.80 19.65 17.97
C ASN A 154 18.36 20.54 16.84
N TYR A 155 19.42 21.33 17.09
CA TYR A 155 20.10 22.20 16.11
C TYR A 155 21.55 21.77 15.77
N GLU A 156 21.86 21.59 14.48
CA GLU A 156 23.18 21.54 13.83
C GLU A 156 23.65 22.97 13.45
N VAL A 157 24.96 23.22 13.34
CA VAL A 157 25.50 24.55 12.98
C VAL A 157 26.22 24.42 11.65
N LYS A 158 25.77 25.17 10.64
CA LYS A 158 26.47 25.30 9.36
C LYS A 158 27.21 26.62 9.28
N THR A 159 28.46 26.54 8.85
CA THR A 159 29.28 27.72 8.58
C THR A 159 29.55 27.77 7.09
N SER A 160 29.06 28.79 6.40
CA SER A 160 29.43 29.06 5.01
C SER A 160 30.48 30.16 4.96
N VAL A 161 31.49 29.97 4.12
CA VAL A 161 32.58 30.93 3.91
C VAL A 161 32.54 31.33 2.45
N THR A 162 32.13 32.56 2.18
CA THR A 162 32.06 33.10 0.81
C THR A 162 33.20 34.08 0.60
N VAL A 163 34.03 33.82 -0.42
CA VAL A 163 35.12 34.71 -0.83
C VAL A 163 34.68 35.40 -2.11
N GLY A 164 34.37 36.69 -2.03
CA GLY A 164 33.98 37.50 -3.18
C GLY A 164 35.09 38.47 -3.58
N THR A 165 35.37 38.56 -4.88
CA THR A 165 36.07 39.71 -5.47
C THR A 165 34.98 40.73 -5.85
N PRO A 166 35.00 41.97 -5.34
CA PRO A 166 33.93 42.91 -5.58
C PRO A 166 33.82 43.25 -7.07
N ILE A 167 32.65 43.04 -7.66
CA ILE A 167 32.28 43.62 -8.96
C ILE A 167 31.56 44.94 -8.60
N SER A 168 32.16 46.06 -8.97
CA SER A 168 31.49 47.36 -8.85
C SER A 168 30.36 47.39 -9.87
N ASP A 169 29.12 47.38 -9.40
CA ASP A 169 27.98 48.08 -9.99
C ASP A 169 26.74 47.76 -9.14
N THR A 170 26.60 48.49 -8.03
CA THR A 170 25.35 48.95 -7.39
C THR A 170 25.70 49.46 -5.99
N PHE A 171 26.32 50.64 -5.94
CA PHE A 171 26.26 51.54 -4.80
C PHE A 171 25.87 52.89 -5.38
N ASP A 172 24.69 53.36 -4.97
CA ASP A 172 24.00 54.65 -5.16
C ASP A 172 22.51 54.24 -5.31
N ASP A 173 21.54 54.52 -4.44
CA ASP A 173 21.40 55.45 -3.34
C ASP A 173 20.20 54.99 -2.48
N ILE A 174 20.34 54.88 -1.15
CA ILE A 174 19.22 55.09 -0.22
C ILE A 174 19.75 55.82 1.03
N ASN A 175 19.87 57.14 0.92
CA ASN A 175 19.53 58.07 2.01
C ASN A 175 18.18 58.67 1.58
N GLY A 176 17.08 58.55 2.30
CA GLY A 176 16.90 59.07 3.65
C GLY A 176 15.96 60.29 3.58
N THR A 177 14.74 60.08 4.08
CA THR A 177 13.75 61.07 4.56
C THR A 177 13.02 62.00 3.59
N ASP A 178 11.69 61.91 3.71
CA ASP A 178 10.66 62.91 3.46
C ASP A 178 10.96 64.24 4.18
N GLU A 179 10.85 65.38 3.50
CA GLU A 179 9.98 66.50 3.89
C GLU A 179 9.91 67.56 2.77
N GLY A 180 8.71 67.77 2.22
CA GLY A 180 8.16 69.13 2.03
C GLY A 180 8.47 69.93 0.74
N ARG A 181 7.38 70.13 -0.02
CA ARG A 181 6.94 71.37 -0.71
C ARG A 181 7.30 71.65 -2.20
N LEU A 182 6.27 71.42 -3.02
CA LEU A 182 5.64 72.30 -4.03
C LEU A 182 6.46 72.90 -5.22
N ASP A 183 6.09 72.36 -6.40
CA ASP A 183 5.66 73.06 -7.63
C ASP A 183 6.68 73.55 -8.70
N PRO A 184 6.26 73.64 -9.99
CA PRO A 184 7.00 73.06 -11.11
C PRO A 184 7.44 74.09 -12.17
N LYS A 185 8.33 73.69 -13.09
CA LYS A 185 8.14 73.78 -14.57
C LYS A 185 9.39 73.47 -15.41
N GLU A 186 9.12 72.64 -16.43
CA GLU A 186 9.50 72.71 -17.86
C GLU A 186 10.95 72.78 -18.39
N GLN A 187 11.16 71.88 -19.38
CA GLN A 187 11.93 72.02 -20.64
C GLN A 187 13.48 72.06 -20.53
N SER A 188 14.31 71.52 -21.42
CA SER A 188 14.18 70.67 -22.62
C SER A 188 15.60 70.31 -23.09
N SER A 189 15.75 69.12 -23.70
CA SER A 189 16.63 68.77 -24.84
C SER A 189 18.17 68.91 -24.79
N ALA A 190 18.80 67.80 -25.23
CA ALA A 190 19.83 67.68 -26.29
C ALA A 190 21.27 67.25 -25.90
N GLU A 191 21.57 66.01 -26.29
CA GLU A 191 22.69 65.52 -27.14
C GLU A 191 24.18 65.59 -26.74
N GLU A 192 24.81 64.42 -26.95
CA GLU A 192 26.20 64.15 -27.42
C GLU A 192 27.39 64.54 -26.52
N SER A 193 28.57 63.91 -26.54
CA SER A 193 29.11 62.58 -26.89
C SER A 193 30.62 62.59 -26.50
N GLN A 194 31.22 61.40 -26.34
CA GLN A 194 32.64 61.04 -26.59
C GLN A 194 33.82 61.40 -25.62
N GLU A 195 34.36 60.32 -25.05
CA GLU A 195 35.74 59.78 -25.15
C GLU A 195 36.99 60.36 -24.40
N SER A 196 37.64 59.42 -23.69
CA SER A 196 39.09 59.08 -23.70
C SER A 196 40.00 59.38 -22.47
N GLY A 197 40.42 58.28 -21.81
CA GLY A 197 41.81 57.87 -21.48
C GLY A 197 42.68 58.66 -20.48
N TYR A 198 43.14 58.02 -19.38
CA TYR A 198 44.52 57.46 -19.17
C TYR A 198 44.87 57.15 -17.69
N ASN A 199 45.51 55.98 -17.49
CA ASN A 199 46.46 55.50 -16.45
C ASN A 199 46.20 55.64 -14.91
N GLY A 200 45.80 54.52 -14.29
CA GLY A 200 46.74 53.48 -13.81
C GLY A 200 47.68 53.80 -12.64
N ARG A 201 47.20 53.62 -11.39
CA ARG A 201 48.04 53.40 -10.19
C ARG A 201 47.47 52.22 -9.37
N LYS A 202 48.35 51.28 -8.99
CA LYS A 202 48.05 50.00 -8.30
C LYS A 202 47.28 50.19 -6.99
N GLY A 203 46.12 49.53 -6.86
CA GLY A 203 45.37 49.32 -5.62
C GLY A 203 45.38 47.85 -5.21
N SER A 204 45.61 47.59 -3.92
CA SER A 204 45.64 46.27 -3.27
C SER A 204 44.26 45.59 -3.34
N ILE A 205 44.19 44.34 -3.82
CA ILE A 205 42.97 43.51 -3.74
C ILE A 205 42.92 42.90 -2.33
N VAL A 206 41.97 43.36 -1.52
CA VAL A 206 41.58 42.68 -0.27
C VAL A 206 40.42 41.75 -0.64
N SER A 207 40.62 40.43 -0.60
CA SER A 207 39.49 39.48 -0.68
C SER A 207 38.71 39.53 0.63
N ILE A 208 37.47 40.01 0.60
CA ILE A 208 36.58 39.92 1.75
C ILE A 208 36.08 38.48 1.82
N THR A 209 36.54 37.78 2.84
CA THR A 209 36.02 36.47 3.22
C THR A 209 34.87 36.72 4.20
N THR A 210 33.64 36.57 3.73
CA THR A 210 32.45 36.67 4.59
C THR A 210 32.16 35.29 5.15
N VAL A 211 32.22 35.16 6.47
CA VAL A 211 31.83 33.94 7.18
C VAL A 211 30.40 34.12 7.68
N THR A 212 29.46 33.37 7.14
CA THR A 212 28.06 33.38 7.56
C THR A 212 27.78 32.11 8.33
N GLN A 213 27.45 32.23 9.61
CA GLN A 213 27.00 31.11 10.43
C GLN A 213 25.48 31.03 10.37
N SER A 214 24.95 29.88 9.95
CA SER A 214 23.54 29.55 10.02
C SER A 214 23.33 28.37 10.97
N TYR A 215 22.32 28.47 11.83
CA TYR A 215 21.89 27.40 12.71
C TYR A 215 20.83 26.58 11.94
N GLU A 216 21.03 25.28 11.77
CA GLU A 216 20.12 24.38 11.05
C GLU A 216 19.81 23.13 11.85
N MET A 217 18.56 22.71 11.98
CA MET A 217 18.15 21.62 12.87
C MET A 217 18.75 20.22 12.57
N ALA A 218 19.27 19.51 13.59
CA ALA A 218 19.51 18.07 13.55
C ALA A 218 18.17 17.32 13.75
N GLY A 219 17.55 16.88 12.64
CA GLY A 219 16.30 16.12 12.65
C GLY A 219 15.01 16.94 12.57
N SER A 220 15.06 18.19 12.09
CA SER A 220 13.85 18.91 11.65
C SER A 220 13.15 18.14 10.53
N PRO A 221 11.82 18.25 10.37
CA PRO A 221 11.10 17.78 9.19
C PRO A 221 11.44 18.66 7.96
N ARG A 222 12.73 18.91 7.74
CA ARG A 222 13.24 18.93 6.37
C ARG A 222 13.14 17.49 5.90
N LEU A 223 12.44 17.27 4.78
CA LEU A 223 12.70 16.12 3.94
C LEU A 223 14.22 16.02 3.73
N SER A 224 14.92 15.10 4.40
CA SER A 224 16.37 15.00 4.28
C SER A 224 16.76 14.12 3.09
N LYS A 225 17.54 14.72 2.18
CA LYS A 225 18.51 14.10 1.25
C LYS A 225 18.00 13.06 0.24
N THR A 226 16.84 13.31 -0.37
CA THR A 226 16.52 12.72 -1.69
C THR A 226 15.74 13.71 -2.55
N ILE A 227 16.16 14.97 -2.55
CA ILE A 227 15.59 15.99 -3.44
C ILE A 227 16.41 15.95 -4.73
N LEU A 228 15.81 15.42 -5.80
CA LEU A 228 16.29 15.62 -7.17
C LEU A 228 16.49 17.12 -7.39
N GLU A 229 17.60 17.52 -8.00
CA GLU A 229 17.90 18.92 -8.33
C GLU A 229 16.70 19.55 -9.10
N GLY A 230 15.94 20.41 -8.41
CA GLY A 230 14.75 21.09 -8.96
C GLY A 230 13.59 21.34 -7.98
N ASP A 231 13.47 20.56 -6.90
CA ASP A 231 12.29 20.60 -6.00
C ASP A 231 12.47 21.42 -4.70
N ASP A 232 13.61 22.08 -4.49
CA ASP A 232 13.87 22.94 -3.32
C ASP A 232 13.52 24.42 -3.59
N MET A 233 12.46 24.66 -4.37
CA MET A 233 12.03 26.00 -4.75
C MET A 233 11.08 26.58 -3.70
N LEU A 234 11.60 27.47 -2.87
CA LEU A 234 10.78 28.36 -2.03
C LEU A 234 9.96 29.30 -2.93
N TYR A 235 8.70 29.57 -2.58
CA TYR A 235 7.89 30.54 -3.31
C TYR A 235 8.61 31.91 -3.37
N PRO A 236 8.84 32.50 -4.56
CA PRO A 236 9.65 33.71 -4.68
C PRO A 236 9.07 34.88 -3.88
N GLY A 237 9.93 35.58 -3.14
CA GLY A 237 9.57 36.82 -2.45
C GLY A 237 9.00 36.67 -1.04
N ILE A 238 9.01 35.46 -0.46
CA ILE A 238 8.68 35.23 0.95
C ILE A 238 9.65 34.23 1.57
N GLU A 239 9.90 34.35 2.88
CA GLU A 239 10.70 33.39 3.65
C GLU A 239 10.02 32.02 3.81
N GLU A 240 10.71 31.07 4.44
CA GLU A 240 10.08 29.81 4.84
C GLU A 240 9.08 30.03 5.98
N ALA A 241 7.95 29.31 5.93
CA ALA A 241 6.94 29.39 6.96
C ALA A 241 7.52 29.03 8.35
N PRO A 242 7.18 29.80 9.42
CA PRO A 242 7.60 29.47 10.77
C PRO A 242 7.21 28.06 11.20
N MET A 243 8.07 27.42 12.01
CA MET A 243 7.82 26.10 12.56
C MET A 243 6.80 26.09 13.69
N ASP A 244 6.46 27.27 14.22
CA ASP A 244 5.35 27.43 15.16
C ASP A 244 4.08 26.81 14.60
N ARG A 245 3.22 26.33 15.49
CA ARG A 245 1.90 25.79 15.15
C ARG A 245 0.85 26.74 15.66
N GLY A 246 -0.16 26.99 14.84
CA GLY A 246 -1.23 27.91 15.19
C GLY A 246 -2.57 27.20 15.36
N LEU A 247 -3.40 27.77 16.23
CA LEU A 247 -4.72 27.27 16.54
C LEU A 247 -5.79 28.30 16.15
N LEU A 248 -6.84 27.83 15.47
CA LEU A 248 -8.08 28.57 15.27
C LEU A 248 -9.15 28.08 16.25
N ILE A 249 -9.78 28.97 16.99
CA ILE A 249 -10.92 28.61 17.84
C ILE A 249 -12.21 28.70 17.02
N LEU A 250 -13.01 27.64 17.04
CA LEU A 250 -14.31 27.58 16.39
C LEU A 250 -15.33 28.36 17.21
N ALA A 251 -15.48 29.65 16.89
CA ALA A 251 -16.28 30.60 17.66
C ALA A 251 -17.70 30.79 17.10
N GLN A 252 -17.87 30.66 15.78
CA GLN A 252 -19.16 30.68 15.10
C GLN A 252 -19.13 29.74 13.89
N MET A 253 -20.29 29.20 13.49
CA MET A 253 -20.44 28.36 12.30
C MET A 253 -21.57 28.86 11.40
N SER A 254 -21.46 28.57 10.10
CA SER A 254 -22.45 28.89 9.07
C SER A 254 -23.65 27.93 9.03
N THR A 255 -23.74 26.97 9.96
CA THR A 255 -24.80 25.97 9.96
C THR A 255 -26.09 26.53 10.57
N LYS A 256 -27.23 26.29 9.90
CA LYS A 256 -28.56 26.65 10.40
C LYS A 256 -28.81 25.97 11.75
N GLY A 257 -29.19 26.76 12.76
CA GLY A 257 -29.46 26.25 14.11
C GLY A 257 -28.21 25.98 14.94
N CYS A 258 -27.07 26.61 14.60
CA CYS A 258 -25.83 26.49 15.36
C CYS A 258 -26.04 26.80 16.86
N LEU A 259 -25.46 25.95 17.72
CA LEU A 259 -25.55 26.07 19.18
C LEU A 259 -24.46 26.96 19.79
N MET A 260 -23.58 27.54 18.97
CA MET A 260 -22.59 28.52 19.41
C MET A 260 -23.29 29.85 19.71
N THR A 261 -23.72 30.01 20.96
CA THR A 261 -24.39 31.22 21.45
C THR A 261 -23.42 32.38 21.61
N LYS A 262 -23.93 33.58 21.91
CA LYS A 262 -23.08 34.75 22.20
C LYS A 262 -22.18 34.52 23.39
N GLU A 263 -22.68 33.82 24.41
CA GLU A 263 -21.94 33.47 25.62
C GLU A 263 -20.80 32.51 25.28
N TYR A 264 -21.05 31.52 24.41
CA TYR A 264 -20.01 30.63 23.91
C TYR A 264 -18.97 31.40 23.07
N THR A 265 -19.40 32.28 22.16
CA THR A 265 -18.48 33.12 21.38
C THR A 265 -17.62 34.01 22.29
N GLN A 266 -18.19 34.55 23.37
CA GLN A 266 -17.45 35.34 24.35
C GLN A 266 -16.37 34.50 25.06
N ALA A 267 -16.70 33.27 25.46
CA ALA A 267 -15.73 32.35 26.04
C ALA A 267 -14.59 31.99 25.06
N CYS A 268 -14.88 31.89 23.76
CA CYS A 268 -13.86 31.71 22.72
C CYS A 268 -12.91 32.92 22.64
N ILE A 269 -13.45 34.14 22.71
CA ILE A 269 -12.65 35.38 22.69
C ILE A 269 -11.74 35.45 23.91
N GLU A 270 -12.26 35.13 25.09
CA GLU A 270 -11.47 35.08 26.32
C GLU A 270 -10.33 34.05 26.22
N ALA A 271 -10.63 32.83 25.76
CA ALA A 271 -9.62 31.78 25.60
C ALA A 271 -8.53 32.13 24.57
N ALA A 272 -8.89 32.82 23.47
CA ALA A 272 -7.93 33.29 22.49
C ALA A 272 -7.00 34.36 23.07
N ARG A 273 -7.55 35.33 23.83
CA ARG A 273 -6.77 36.37 24.49
C ARG A 273 -5.84 35.82 25.58
N GLU A 274 -6.27 34.79 26.31
CA GLU A 274 -5.45 34.07 27.30
C GLU A 274 -4.25 33.35 26.65
N HIS A 275 -4.37 32.94 25.38
CA HIS A 275 -3.39 32.11 24.68
C HIS A 275 -2.88 32.72 23.36
N ARG A 276 -2.69 34.05 23.31
CA ARG A 276 -2.26 34.84 22.12
C ARG A 276 -1.01 34.33 21.39
N ARG A 277 -0.13 33.59 22.08
CA ARG A 277 1.10 33.02 21.49
C ARG A 277 0.87 31.75 20.67
N PHE A 278 -0.29 31.11 20.82
CA PHE A 278 -0.64 29.85 20.14
C PHE A 278 -1.94 29.98 19.33
N VAL A 279 -2.90 30.78 19.82
CA VAL A 279 -4.15 31.05 19.12
C VAL A 279 -3.91 32.17 18.12
N MET A 280 -4.03 31.84 16.83
CA MET A 280 -3.88 32.80 15.73
C MET A 280 -5.17 33.55 15.41
N GLY A 281 -6.32 32.97 15.79
CA GLY A 281 -7.62 33.59 15.63
C GLY A 281 -8.78 32.62 15.59
N TYR A 282 -9.77 32.87 14.73
CA TYR A 282 -11.08 32.23 14.81
C TYR A 282 -11.55 31.66 13.47
N VAL A 283 -12.28 30.55 13.58
CA VAL A 283 -13.33 30.24 12.60
C VAL A 283 -14.61 30.92 13.09
N ALA A 284 -15.06 31.94 12.36
CA ALA A 284 -16.18 32.80 12.75
C ALA A 284 -17.05 33.16 11.53
N GLN A 285 -18.13 33.92 11.73
CA GLN A 285 -19.00 34.45 10.68
C GLN A 285 -18.96 35.98 10.61
N GLU A 286 -18.26 36.63 11.55
CA GLU A 286 -18.00 38.07 11.60
C GLU A 286 -16.73 38.38 12.41
N CYS A 287 -16.26 39.62 12.32
CA CYS A 287 -15.11 40.11 13.08
C CYS A 287 -15.40 40.13 14.58
N LEU A 288 -14.51 39.52 15.35
CA LEU A 288 -14.55 39.42 16.81
C LEU A 288 -13.47 40.28 17.49
N ASN A 289 -12.58 40.92 16.72
CA ASN A 289 -11.62 41.88 17.27
C ASN A 289 -12.38 43.11 17.78
N SER A 290 -12.21 43.40 19.07
CA SER A 290 -12.96 44.46 19.76
C SER A 290 -12.09 45.32 20.65
N GLU A 291 -11.01 44.78 21.22
CA GLU A 291 -10.05 45.53 22.02
C GLU A 291 -8.90 46.05 21.15
N PRO A 292 -8.31 47.23 21.43
CA PRO A 292 -7.30 47.86 20.57
C PRO A 292 -6.04 47.02 20.28
N ASP A 293 -5.79 46.00 21.09
CA ASP A 293 -4.65 45.08 20.99
C ASP A 293 -5.03 43.73 20.35
N ASP A 294 -6.26 43.56 19.88
CA ASP A 294 -6.68 42.35 19.17
C ASP A 294 -6.20 42.35 17.71
N ASP A 295 -5.38 41.36 17.34
CA ASP A 295 -5.00 41.14 15.93
C ASP A 295 -5.17 39.66 15.54
N PHE A 296 -6.36 39.11 15.80
CA PHE A 296 -6.68 37.74 15.44
C PHE A 296 -7.19 37.63 14.00
N ILE A 297 -6.81 36.55 13.32
CA ILE A 297 -7.26 36.22 11.96
C ILE A 297 -8.67 35.60 12.00
N HIS A 298 -9.55 36.03 11.10
CA HIS A 298 -10.88 35.47 10.91
C HIS A 298 -10.94 34.67 9.61
N MET A 299 -11.14 33.36 9.71
CA MET A 299 -11.38 32.48 8.58
C MET A 299 -12.84 32.03 8.54
N THR A 300 -13.57 32.42 7.49
CA THR A 300 -15.04 32.23 7.44
C THR A 300 -15.47 31.19 6.40
N PRO A 301 -16.02 30.03 6.83
CA PRO A 301 -16.63 29.05 5.93
C PRO A 301 -18.07 29.41 5.58
N GLY A 302 -18.63 28.70 4.60
CA GLY A 302 -19.94 29.03 4.05
C GLY A 302 -19.87 30.16 3.04
N CYS A 303 -18.83 30.17 2.21
CA CYS A 303 -18.64 31.15 1.15
C CYS A 303 -18.93 30.53 -0.22
N LYS A 304 -19.76 31.19 -1.04
CA LYS A 304 -20.07 30.79 -2.42
C LYS A 304 -20.43 32.02 -3.26
N LEU A 305 -20.10 32.01 -4.55
CA LEU A 305 -20.59 33.00 -5.49
C LEU A 305 -22.06 32.73 -5.86
N PRO A 306 -22.84 33.76 -6.22
CA PRO A 306 -24.18 33.56 -6.76
C PRO A 306 -24.13 32.77 -8.09
N PRO A 307 -25.21 32.05 -8.45
CA PRO A 307 -25.37 31.47 -9.77
C PRO A 307 -25.22 32.52 -10.88
N ALA A 308 -24.75 32.11 -12.06
CA ALA A 308 -24.52 33.00 -13.18
C ALA A 308 -25.84 33.66 -13.64
N GLY A 309 -25.92 34.99 -13.54
CA GLY A 309 -27.09 35.78 -13.93
C GLY A 309 -27.94 36.30 -12.76
N GLU A 310 -27.61 35.94 -11.52
CA GLU A 310 -28.29 36.45 -10.31
C GLU A 310 -27.51 37.62 -9.67
N GLU A 311 -28.22 38.48 -8.93
CA GLU A 311 -27.63 39.66 -8.28
C GLU A 311 -26.63 39.27 -7.17
N GLU A 312 -25.54 40.02 -7.03
CA GLU A 312 -24.49 39.83 -6.01
C GLU A 312 -25.00 39.83 -4.55
N ASN A 313 -26.20 40.36 -4.31
CA ASN A 313 -26.83 40.46 -3.00
C ASN A 313 -28.03 39.49 -2.80
N GLY A 314 -28.26 38.55 -3.73
CA GLY A 314 -29.32 37.54 -3.63
C GLY A 314 -29.13 36.56 -2.47
N GLN A 315 -30.22 35.95 -2.01
CA GLN A 315 -30.16 34.90 -0.98
C GLN A 315 -29.62 33.61 -1.60
N LEU A 316 -28.43 33.17 -1.18
CA LEU A 316 -27.83 31.94 -1.66
C LEU A 316 -28.50 30.72 -1.02
N GLU A 317 -28.92 29.77 -1.85
CA GLU A 317 -29.46 28.50 -1.38
C GLU A 317 -28.40 27.69 -0.64
N GLY A 318 -28.79 27.18 0.53
CA GLY A 318 -28.00 26.23 1.31
C GLY A 318 -27.96 24.84 0.67
N ASP A 319 -27.24 23.91 1.30
CA ASP A 319 -27.09 22.55 0.77
C ASP A 319 -28.19 21.55 1.16
N GLY A 320 -29.26 22.02 1.81
CA GLY A 320 -30.33 21.17 2.34
C GLY A 320 -29.96 20.35 3.59
N LEU A 321 -28.68 20.36 4.01
CA LEU A 321 -28.16 19.69 5.21
C LEU A 321 -27.72 20.68 6.29
N GLY A 322 -28.14 21.94 6.16
CA GLY A 322 -27.93 22.98 7.15
C GLY A 322 -26.81 23.96 6.82
N GLN A 323 -26.01 23.74 5.77
CA GLN A 323 -25.02 24.74 5.34
C GLN A 323 -25.71 26.00 4.83
N GLN A 324 -25.29 27.16 5.32
CA GLN A 324 -25.70 28.46 4.78
C GLN A 324 -24.53 29.09 4.02
N TYR A 325 -24.83 29.78 2.92
CA TYR A 325 -23.83 30.45 2.11
C TYR A 325 -24.00 31.97 2.14
N ASN A 326 -22.87 32.68 2.13
CA ASN A 326 -22.77 34.11 1.93
C ASN A 326 -21.75 34.39 0.81
N THR A 327 -21.86 35.55 0.17
CA THR A 327 -20.91 35.98 -0.86
C THR A 327 -19.59 36.46 -0.25
N PRO A 328 -18.45 36.33 -0.95
CA PRO A 328 -17.18 36.90 -0.50
C PRO A 328 -17.29 38.39 -0.17
N ALA A 329 -18.00 39.16 -1.00
CA ALA A 329 -18.21 40.60 -0.79
C ALA A 329 -18.89 40.90 0.55
N LYS A 330 -19.92 40.12 0.92
CA LYS A 330 -20.59 40.24 2.22
C LYS A 330 -19.69 39.83 3.37
N LEU A 331 -18.99 38.71 3.23
CA LEU A 331 -18.14 38.19 4.30
C LEU A 331 -16.94 39.11 4.59
N ILE A 332 -16.24 39.58 3.56
CA ILE A 332 -15.09 40.47 3.70
C ILE A 332 -15.55 41.89 4.03
N GLY A 333 -16.38 42.50 3.18
CA GLY A 333 -16.68 43.94 3.27
C GLY A 333 -17.68 44.34 4.36
N ILE A 334 -18.63 43.46 4.69
CA ILE A 334 -19.68 43.74 5.68
C ILE A 334 -19.39 43.05 7.00
N LYS A 335 -19.04 41.76 6.97
CA LYS A 335 -18.78 40.96 8.16
C LYS A 335 -17.35 41.08 8.68
N GLY A 336 -16.43 41.64 7.90
CA GLY A 336 -15.08 41.93 8.36
C GLY A 336 -14.22 40.69 8.58
N THR A 337 -14.41 39.64 7.77
CA THR A 337 -13.52 38.48 7.77
C THR A 337 -12.24 38.77 7.00
N ASP A 338 -11.14 38.12 7.37
CA ASP A 338 -9.86 38.25 6.68
C ASP A 338 -9.78 37.29 5.49
N ILE A 339 -10.10 36.01 5.74
CA ILE A 339 -9.99 34.91 4.79
C ILE A 339 -11.35 34.22 4.62
N VAL A 340 -11.71 33.91 3.38
CA VAL A 340 -12.89 33.08 3.08
C VAL A 340 -12.46 31.62 2.85
N ILE A 341 -13.19 30.68 3.47
CA ILE A 341 -13.00 29.24 3.26
C ILE A 341 -14.05 28.76 2.25
N VAL A 342 -13.58 28.29 1.08
CA VAL A 342 -14.44 27.86 -0.02
C VAL A 342 -14.17 26.40 -0.37
N GLY A 343 -15.20 25.55 -0.26
CA GLY A 343 -15.15 24.13 -0.64
C GLY A 343 -15.86 23.86 -1.95
N ARG A 344 -17.09 23.31 -1.86
CA ARG A 344 -17.93 22.96 -3.02
C ARG A 344 -18.00 24.05 -4.11
N GLY A 345 -18.04 25.33 -3.73
CA GLY A 345 -18.03 26.44 -4.70
C GLY A 345 -16.84 26.45 -5.68
N ILE A 346 -15.72 25.81 -5.33
CA ILE A 346 -14.56 25.62 -6.20
C ILE A 346 -14.43 24.15 -6.63
N ILE A 347 -14.59 23.20 -5.71
CA ILE A 347 -14.37 21.77 -5.97
C ILE A 347 -15.37 21.19 -6.98
N THR A 348 -16.62 21.67 -6.97
CA THR A 348 -17.67 21.20 -7.89
C THR A 348 -17.88 22.14 -9.08
N ALA A 349 -17.02 23.14 -9.26
CA ALA A 349 -17.12 24.05 -10.39
C ALA A 349 -16.59 23.37 -11.67
N ASP A 350 -17.35 23.44 -12.75
CA ASP A 350 -16.86 23.03 -14.06
C ASP A 350 -15.73 23.96 -14.51
N ASP A 351 -14.58 23.41 -14.89
CA ASP A 351 -13.50 24.18 -15.51
C ASP A 351 -14.00 24.65 -16.90
N PRO A 352 -14.04 25.97 -17.19
CA PRO A 352 -14.51 26.43 -18.49
C PRO A 352 -13.61 25.85 -19.57
N LYS A 353 -14.19 25.09 -20.52
CA LYS A 353 -13.43 24.47 -21.62
C LYS A 353 -12.66 25.55 -22.37
N CYS A 354 -11.34 25.38 -22.51
CA CYS A 354 -10.49 26.27 -23.29
C CYS A 354 -10.93 26.25 -24.75
N ASP A 355 -11.25 27.42 -25.30
CA ASP A 355 -11.68 27.58 -26.70
C ASP A 355 -10.52 27.51 -27.72
N ARG A 356 -9.30 27.28 -27.23
CA ARG A 356 -8.05 27.16 -27.99
C ARG A 356 -7.70 28.39 -28.87
N LYS A 357 -8.36 29.54 -28.67
CA LYS A 357 -7.92 30.81 -29.27
C LYS A 357 -6.65 31.29 -28.58
N LEU A 358 -5.82 32.13 -29.21
CA LEU A 358 -4.61 32.67 -28.59
C LEU A 358 -4.68 34.21 -28.58
N PRO A 359 -4.85 34.85 -27.39
CA PRO A 359 -5.15 34.25 -26.09
C PRO A 359 -6.59 33.69 -26.02
N CYS A 360 -6.80 32.64 -25.23
CA CYS A 360 -8.09 31.95 -25.16
C CYS A 360 -9.12 32.81 -24.43
N THR A 361 -10.41 32.62 -24.73
CA THR A 361 -11.47 33.45 -24.10
C THR A 361 -11.45 33.35 -22.57
N ASN A 362 -10.98 32.22 -22.02
CA ASN A 362 -10.78 32.05 -20.57
C ASN A 362 -9.57 32.81 -20.04
N CYS A 363 -8.44 32.85 -20.75
CA CYS A 363 -7.27 33.64 -20.35
C CYS A 363 -7.52 35.14 -20.51
N VAL A 364 -8.35 35.53 -21.48
CA VAL A 364 -8.80 36.92 -21.68
C VAL A 364 -9.72 37.37 -20.54
N SER A 365 -10.73 36.58 -20.19
CA SER A 365 -11.66 36.89 -19.10
C SER A 365 -11.00 36.89 -17.72
N ARG A 366 -9.95 36.06 -17.54
CA ARG A 366 -9.15 36.03 -16.30
C ARG A 366 -8.01 37.03 -16.26
N ASN A 367 -7.92 37.93 -17.25
CA ASN A 367 -6.89 38.96 -17.38
C ASN A 367 -5.43 38.41 -17.35
N LYS A 368 -5.22 37.16 -17.76
CA LYS A 368 -3.90 36.48 -17.86
C LYS A 368 -3.55 36.16 -19.30
N ARG A 369 -3.60 37.20 -20.15
CA ARG A 369 -3.44 37.06 -21.62
C ARG A 369 -2.05 36.54 -22.00
N GLU A 370 -1.02 36.98 -21.29
CA GLU A 370 0.38 36.69 -21.60
C GLU A 370 0.84 35.27 -21.22
N SER A 371 0.06 34.61 -20.35
CA SER A 371 0.30 33.22 -19.92
C SER A 371 -0.38 32.20 -20.84
N CYS A 372 -1.14 32.64 -21.85
CA CYS A 372 -1.79 31.74 -22.79
C CYS A 372 -0.78 31.31 -23.86
N LYS A 373 -0.32 30.06 -23.81
CA LYS A 373 0.61 29.45 -24.77
C LYS A 373 0.11 28.05 -25.14
N TYR A 374 0.30 27.65 -26.39
CA TYR A 374 0.03 26.27 -26.85
C TYR A 374 1.33 25.65 -27.33
N ASP A 375 1.77 24.57 -26.69
CA ASP A 375 2.84 23.71 -27.22
C ASP A 375 2.32 22.88 -28.39
N THR A 376 3.10 22.86 -29.48
CA THR A 376 2.77 22.13 -30.70
C THR A 376 3.25 20.69 -30.63
N ALA A 377 2.43 19.77 -30.11
CA ALA A 377 2.47 18.34 -30.46
C ALA A 377 1.16 17.60 -30.10
N ALA A 378 0.46 17.13 -31.15
CA ALA A 378 -0.56 16.06 -31.18
C ALA A 378 -2.01 16.36 -30.67
N PRO A 379 -3.02 15.52 -31.04
CA PRO A 379 -3.88 15.76 -32.20
C PRO A 379 -5.36 15.99 -31.84
N THR A 380 -6.03 16.80 -32.67
CA THR A 380 -7.45 17.17 -32.55
C THR A 380 -8.40 16.04 -32.95
N LEU A 381 -9.39 15.72 -32.09
CA LEU A 381 -10.54 14.87 -32.41
C LEU A 381 -11.80 15.72 -32.61
N LYS A 382 -12.50 15.41 -33.70
CA LYS A 382 -13.60 16.13 -34.36
C LYS A 382 -14.83 16.30 -33.47
N GLY A 383 -15.46 17.47 -33.58
CA GLY A 383 -16.69 17.81 -32.88
C GLY A 383 -17.94 17.11 -33.42
N HIS A 384 -18.91 16.93 -32.53
CA HIS A 384 -20.31 16.69 -32.89
C HIS A 384 -21.26 17.64 -32.16
N ARG A 385 -22.24 18.06 -32.96
CA ARG A 385 -23.20 19.15 -32.81
C ARG A 385 -24.07 19.06 -31.57
N ALA A 386 -24.32 20.24 -31.02
CA ALA A 386 -25.46 20.55 -30.18
C ALA A 386 -26.79 20.16 -30.84
N THR A 387 -27.69 19.56 -30.07
CA THR A 387 -29.13 19.67 -30.27
C THR A 387 -29.76 20.12 -28.96
N SER A 388 -30.53 21.18 -29.08
CA SER A 388 -31.19 21.98 -28.06
C SER A 388 -32.31 21.22 -27.36
N SER A 389 -32.38 21.44 -26.05
CA SER A 389 -33.52 21.25 -25.16
C SER A 389 -34.79 21.97 -25.65
N GLY A 390 -35.94 21.41 -25.28
CA GLY A 390 -37.19 22.14 -25.19
C GLY A 390 -38.31 21.30 -24.58
N GLY A 391 -38.87 21.77 -23.46
CA GLY A 391 -40.26 21.53 -23.11
C GLY A 391 -40.52 20.95 -21.71
N ASP A 392 -40.69 21.84 -20.75
CA ASP A 392 -41.31 21.63 -19.44
C ASP A 392 -42.73 21.03 -19.50
N ALA A 393 -43.14 20.32 -18.44
CA ALA A 393 -44.48 20.44 -17.87
C ALA A 393 -44.60 19.77 -16.48
N ASP A 394 -45.13 20.56 -15.56
CA ASP A 394 -45.61 20.25 -14.21
C ASP A 394 -46.41 18.95 -14.06
N ASN A 395 -46.31 18.31 -12.88
CA ASN A 395 -47.51 17.97 -12.12
C ASN A 395 -47.22 17.58 -10.66
N SER A 396 -47.78 18.39 -9.76
CA SER A 396 -48.00 18.13 -8.34
C SER A 396 -49.20 17.20 -8.11
N ALA A 397 -49.12 16.19 -7.22
CA ALA A 397 -50.28 15.67 -6.49
C ALA A 397 -49.94 14.75 -5.29
N SER A 398 -50.28 15.27 -4.10
CA SER A 398 -50.86 14.61 -2.91
C SER A 398 -50.23 13.35 -2.28
N ALA A 399 -49.70 13.56 -1.08
CA ALA A 399 -49.51 12.56 -0.04
C ALA A 399 -50.85 12.07 0.56
N ARG A 400 -50.93 10.78 0.88
CA ARG A 400 -51.91 10.18 1.79
C ARG A 400 -51.17 9.29 2.79
N GLU A 401 -51.22 9.67 4.06
CA GLU A 401 -50.74 8.88 5.21
C GLU A 401 -51.73 7.76 5.54
N ASN A 402 -51.22 6.57 5.86
CA ASN A 402 -51.94 5.52 6.58
C ASN A 402 -51.23 5.30 7.93
N PRO A 403 -51.97 5.24 9.06
CA PRO A 403 -51.38 5.10 10.38
C PRO A 403 -51.19 3.62 10.74
N GLY A 404 -49.94 3.19 10.91
CA GLY A 404 -49.65 1.83 11.34
C GLY A 404 -48.18 1.42 11.35
N ASP A 405 -47.26 2.27 11.81
CA ASP A 405 -45.86 1.86 11.98
C ASP A 405 -45.46 1.81 13.46
N SER A 406 -45.40 0.58 13.97
CA SER A 406 -44.64 0.20 15.15
C SER A 406 -43.13 0.40 14.90
N ILE A 407 -42.44 1.01 15.86
CA ILE A 407 -40.96 1.09 15.96
C ILE A 407 -40.40 -0.34 15.76
N PRO A 408 -39.48 -0.62 14.79
CA PRO A 408 -38.11 -0.08 14.79
C PRO A 408 -37.42 0.03 13.40
N THR A 409 -37.47 1.20 12.74
CA THR A 409 -36.60 1.50 11.56
C THR A 409 -35.34 2.30 11.94
N LYS A 410 -35.33 2.92 13.13
CA LYS A 410 -34.25 3.81 13.58
C LYS A 410 -33.06 3.12 14.24
N VAL A 411 -33.16 1.84 14.59
CA VAL A 411 -32.15 1.15 15.42
C VAL A 411 -31.02 0.52 14.59
N ALA A 412 -31.26 0.20 13.31
CA ALA A 412 -30.24 -0.32 12.40
C ALA A 412 -29.15 0.72 12.01
N ASN A 413 -29.40 2.01 12.27
CA ASN A 413 -28.49 3.11 11.95
C ASN A 413 -27.35 3.30 12.96
N PHE A 414 -27.32 2.54 14.07
CA PHE A 414 -26.31 2.70 15.12
C PHE A 414 -25.08 1.77 14.99
N GLY A 415 -24.93 1.07 13.87
CA GLY A 415 -23.69 0.32 13.58
C GLY A 415 -23.49 -0.96 14.41
N TYR A 416 -24.53 -1.46 15.09
CA TYR A 416 -24.47 -2.75 15.77
C TYR A 416 -24.51 -3.90 14.76
N SER A 417 -23.45 -4.71 14.70
CA SER A 417 -23.45 -5.94 13.91
C SER A 417 -24.39 -6.99 14.54
N ALA A 418 -25.11 -7.71 13.69
CA ALA A 418 -26.05 -8.76 14.08
C ALA A 418 -25.37 -10.08 14.47
N THR A 419 -24.04 -10.19 14.33
CA THR A 419 -23.28 -11.43 14.44
C THR A 419 -22.71 -11.71 15.85
N GLY A 420 -23.11 -10.92 16.85
CA GLY A 420 -22.64 -11.01 18.24
C GLY A 420 -23.71 -11.34 19.28
N ALA A 421 -23.28 -11.51 20.55
CA ALA A 421 -24.15 -11.43 21.72
C ALA A 421 -24.60 -9.97 21.95
N SER A 422 -25.30 -9.40 20.97
CA SER A 422 -25.86 -8.07 21.08
C SER A 422 -27.21 -8.14 21.79
N THR A 423 -27.58 -7.05 22.45
CA THR A 423 -28.90 -6.90 23.10
C THR A 423 -30.03 -7.21 22.12
N LEU A 424 -29.87 -6.86 20.83
CA LEU A 424 -30.81 -7.19 19.76
C LEU A 424 -30.89 -8.69 19.45
N GLY A 425 -29.76 -9.40 19.46
CA GLY A 425 -29.71 -10.86 19.28
C GLY A 425 -30.37 -11.60 20.45
N PHE A 426 -30.30 -11.05 21.66
CA PHE A 426 -30.99 -11.57 22.84
C PHE A 426 -32.50 -11.28 22.80
N LEU A 427 -32.90 -10.06 22.41
CA LEU A 427 -34.32 -9.68 22.28
C LEU A 427 -35.04 -10.50 21.21
N ARG A 428 -34.39 -10.78 20.06
CA ARG A 428 -34.96 -11.69 19.04
C ARG A 428 -35.17 -13.12 19.52
N LYS A 429 -34.28 -13.62 20.40
CA LYS A 429 -34.47 -14.95 21.02
C LYS A 429 -35.67 -14.98 21.96
N ILE A 430 -36.07 -13.84 22.53
CA ILE A 430 -37.23 -13.70 23.41
C ILE A 430 -38.53 -13.57 22.60
N GLU A 431 -38.50 -12.89 21.45
CA GLU A 431 -39.70 -12.62 20.63
C GLU A 431 -40.13 -13.77 19.69
N GLY A 432 -39.41 -14.90 19.67
CA GLY A 432 -39.78 -16.06 18.83
C GLY A 432 -39.72 -15.80 17.32
N ALA A 433 -39.07 -14.70 16.89
CA ALA A 433 -38.93 -14.34 15.49
C ALA A 433 -38.02 -15.33 14.75
N ASN A 434 -38.45 -15.75 13.55
CA ASN A 434 -37.74 -16.72 12.74
C ASN A 434 -36.34 -16.16 12.35
N PRO A 435 -35.22 -16.81 12.71
CA PRO A 435 -33.88 -16.31 12.44
C PRO A 435 -33.50 -16.28 10.95
N ALA A 436 -34.37 -16.80 10.07
CA ALA A 436 -34.16 -16.92 8.63
C ALA A 436 -34.60 -15.68 7.80
N GLU A 437 -35.22 -14.66 8.39
CA GLU A 437 -35.45 -13.39 7.68
C GLU A 437 -34.24 -12.44 7.82
N PRO A 438 -33.49 -12.18 6.73
CA PRO A 438 -32.43 -11.21 6.78
C PRO A 438 -33.03 -9.80 6.87
N LEU A 439 -32.55 -9.00 7.83
CA LEU A 439 -32.86 -7.56 7.95
C LEU A 439 -32.51 -6.73 6.69
N SER A 440 -31.92 -7.35 5.66
CA SER A 440 -31.72 -6.75 4.33
C SER A 440 -33.03 -6.26 3.70
N ALA A 441 -34.18 -6.89 4.03
CA ALA A 441 -35.48 -6.43 3.57
C ALA A 441 -35.97 -5.15 4.28
N LEU A 442 -35.62 -4.96 5.56
CA LEU A 442 -36.01 -3.80 6.38
C LEU A 442 -35.06 -2.60 6.22
N ALA A 443 -33.84 -2.82 5.70
CA ALA A 443 -32.89 -1.77 5.38
C ALA A 443 -33.10 -1.15 3.97
N ARG A 444 -34.16 -1.52 3.26
CA ARG A 444 -34.46 -1.00 1.91
C ARG A 444 -34.76 0.51 1.89
N ASP A 445 -35.06 1.11 3.04
CA ASP A 445 -35.52 2.50 3.16
C ASP A 445 -34.56 3.43 3.95
N ALA A 446 -33.31 3.02 4.16
CA ALA A 446 -32.35 3.83 4.92
C ALA A 446 -31.70 4.95 4.07
N GLY A 447 -32.43 6.05 3.87
CA GLY A 447 -31.91 7.42 3.93
C GLY A 447 -30.91 7.93 2.88
N GLY A 448 -30.69 7.25 1.75
CA GLY A 448 -29.95 7.83 0.62
C GLY A 448 -30.84 8.81 -0.15
N SER A 449 -30.31 9.97 -0.56
CA SER A 449 -31.07 10.83 -1.46
C SER A 449 -31.34 10.07 -2.77
N HIS A 450 -32.45 10.36 -3.46
CA HIS A 450 -32.73 9.75 -4.78
C HIS A 450 -31.55 9.96 -5.76
N ALA A 451 -30.85 11.09 -5.63
CA ALA A 451 -29.65 11.42 -6.38
C ALA A 451 -28.45 10.49 -6.07
N ASP A 452 -28.26 10.07 -4.82
CA ASP A 452 -27.18 9.14 -4.44
C ASP A 452 -27.42 7.73 -4.99
N HIS A 453 -28.67 7.26 -4.95
CA HIS A 453 -29.05 5.97 -5.54
C HIS A 453 -28.90 5.98 -7.07
N LEU A 454 -29.26 7.09 -7.72
CA LEU A 454 -29.04 7.29 -9.16
C LEU A 454 -27.54 7.31 -9.50
N ASN A 455 -26.71 8.03 -8.73
CA ASN A 455 -25.27 8.10 -8.94
C ASN A 455 -24.60 6.73 -8.74
N MET A 456 -24.94 6.00 -7.68
CA MET A 456 -24.47 4.63 -7.46
C MET A 456 -24.86 3.71 -8.62
N ARG A 457 -26.12 3.79 -9.10
CA ARG A 457 -26.61 2.99 -10.22
C ARG A 457 -25.82 3.24 -11.50
N GLU A 458 -25.62 4.51 -11.88
CA GLU A 458 -24.90 4.82 -13.14
C GLU A 458 -23.42 4.46 -13.05
N ARG A 459 -22.76 4.64 -11.89
CA ARG A 459 -21.38 4.18 -11.68
C ARG A 459 -21.26 2.66 -11.76
N TYR A 460 -22.17 1.93 -11.11
CA TYR A 460 -22.21 0.46 -11.17
C TYR A 460 -22.41 -0.02 -12.61
N LYS A 461 -23.34 0.59 -13.36
CA LYS A 461 -23.55 0.31 -14.79
C LYS A 461 -22.32 0.62 -15.64
N SER A 462 -21.59 1.69 -15.35
CA SER A 462 -20.34 2.04 -16.05
C SER A 462 -19.28 0.96 -15.86
N LEU A 463 -19.12 0.44 -14.65
CA LEU A 463 -18.14 -0.60 -14.34
C LEU A 463 -18.50 -1.94 -15.00
N ILE A 464 -19.74 -2.43 -14.87
CA ILE A 464 -20.13 -3.71 -15.48
C ILE A 464 -20.10 -3.68 -17.01
N ARG A 465 -20.19 -2.50 -17.65
CA ARG A 465 -20.04 -2.36 -19.11
C ARG A 465 -18.63 -2.64 -19.61
N GLN A 466 -17.63 -2.65 -18.73
CA GLN A 466 -16.26 -3.00 -19.08
C GLN A 466 -16.05 -4.52 -19.18
N LEU A 467 -17.03 -5.33 -18.75
CA LEU A 467 -16.97 -6.77 -18.95
C LEU A 467 -16.92 -7.08 -20.45
N PRO A 468 -16.05 -8.02 -20.89
CA PRO A 468 -15.97 -8.38 -22.28
C PRO A 468 -17.21 -9.16 -22.72
N ALA A 469 -17.35 -9.39 -24.03
CA ALA A 469 -18.44 -10.21 -24.56
C ALA A 469 -18.42 -11.62 -23.93
N ARG A 470 -19.62 -12.20 -23.75
CA ARG A 470 -19.80 -13.51 -23.09
C ARG A 470 -18.91 -14.62 -23.66
N THR A 471 -18.67 -14.63 -24.97
CA THR A 471 -17.79 -15.59 -25.63
C THR A 471 -16.34 -15.55 -25.12
N TYR A 472 -15.85 -14.38 -24.70
CA TYR A 472 -14.54 -14.25 -24.06
C TYR A 472 -14.60 -14.62 -22.58
N ILE A 473 -15.69 -14.23 -21.90
CA ILE A 473 -15.92 -14.57 -20.50
C ILE A 473 -15.88 -16.09 -20.31
N ASP A 474 -16.67 -16.83 -21.07
CA ASP A 474 -16.77 -18.29 -20.93
C ASP A 474 -15.38 -18.95 -21.09
N LYS A 475 -14.61 -18.54 -22.11
CA LYS A 475 -13.25 -19.05 -22.34
C LYS A 475 -12.25 -18.67 -21.24
N LEU A 476 -12.27 -17.42 -20.78
CA LEU A 476 -11.36 -16.97 -19.71
C LEU A 476 -11.71 -17.62 -18.37
N VAL A 477 -13.00 -17.87 -18.10
CA VAL A 477 -13.44 -18.62 -16.92
C VAL A 477 -12.91 -20.06 -16.99
N ASP A 478 -12.94 -20.70 -18.15
CA ASP A 478 -12.32 -22.03 -18.33
C ASP A 478 -10.81 -22.02 -18.06
N VAL A 479 -10.10 -21.04 -18.61
CA VAL A 479 -8.67 -20.82 -18.33
C VAL A 479 -8.41 -20.63 -16.84
N TYR A 480 -9.19 -19.80 -16.14
CA TYR A 480 -9.03 -19.60 -14.70
C TYR A 480 -9.19 -20.90 -13.92
N PHE A 481 -10.24 -21.67 -14.18
CA PHE A 481 -10.52 -22.90 -13.42
C PHE A 481 -9.53 -24.02 -13.72
N HIS A 482 -9.03 -24.10 -14.96
CA HIS A 482 -8.04 -25.08 -15.39
C HIS A 482 -6.62 -24.72 -14.93
N ASP A 483 -6.16 -23.50 -15.18
CA ASP A 483 -4.75 -23.13 -15.01
C ASP A 483 -4.43 -22.45 -13.67
N PHE A 484 -5.44 -21.91 -12.97
CA PHE A 484 -5.21 -21.13 -11.74
C PHE A 484 -5.94 -21.66 -10.50
N ASN A 485 -7.25 -21.93 -10.58
CA ASN A 485 -8.07 -22.15 -9.38
C ASN A 485 -7.59 -23.33 -8.54
N TRP A 486 -7.08 -24.42 -9.13
CA TRP A 486 -6.58 -25.58 -8.37
C TRP A 486 -5.42 -25.22 -7.40
N MET A 487 -4.69 -24.13 -7.67
CA MET A 487 -3.58 -23.67 -6.83
C MET A 487 -3.99 -23.18 -5.44
N TYR A 488 -5.28 -22.89 -5.20
CA TYR A 488 -5.78 -22.59 -3.85
C TYR A 488 -7.19 -23.10 -3.59
N HIS A 489 -7.90 -23.51 -4.65
CA HIS A 489 -9.28 -23.99 -4.65
C HIS A 489 -10.26 -23.04 -3.95
N GLY A 490 -10.09 -21.74 -4.20
CA GLY A 490 -10.93 -20.68 -3.62
C GLY A 490 -12.36 -20.73 -4.14
N LEU A 491 -12.56 -21.04 -5.42
CA LEU A 491 -13.88 -21.10 -6.05
C LEU A 491 -14.30 -22.53 -6.38
N ASP A 492 -15.60 -22.77 -6.22
CA ASP A 492 -16.28 -23.97 -6.69
C ASP A 492 -16.84 -23.73 -8.09
N ARG A 493 -16.45 -24.54 -9.08
CA ARG A 493 -16.81 -24.34 -10.49
C ARG A 493 -18.33 -24.36 -10.69
N ASP A 494 -18.99 -25.37 -10.12
CA ASP A 494 -20.43 -25.58 -10.26
C ASP A 494 -21.25 -24.43 -9.64
N VAL A 495 -20.79 -23.88 -8.51
CA VAL A 495 -21.43 -22.71 -7.87
C VAL A 495 -21.20 -21.45 -8.71
N PHE A 496 -19.97 -21.25 -9.18
CA PHE A 496 -19.64 -20.08 -10.01
C PHE A 496 -20.41 -20.09 -11.33
N ASP A 497 -20.52 -21.24 -11.99
CA ASP A 497 -21.27 -21.39 -13.24
C ASP A 497 -22.76 -21.11 -13.06
N LYS A 498 -23.36 -21.54 -11.94
CA LYS A 498 -24.74 -21.19 -11.58
C LYS A 498 -24.90 -19.67 -11.42
N GLN A 499 -23.97 -19.01 -10.72
CA GLN A 499 -23.97 -17.56 -10.55
C GLN A 499 -23.76 -16.81 -11.88
N LEU A 500 -22.90 -17.33 -12.76
CA LEU A 500 -22.66 -16.77 -14.09
C LEU A 500 -23.90 -16.89 -14.99
N ALA A 501 -24.55 -18.05 -14.97
CA ALA A 501 -25.80 -18.28 -15.69
C ALA A 501 -26.92 -17.36 -15.16
N GLU A 502 -27.06 -17.22 -13.84
CA GLU A 502 -28.00 -16.29 -13.21
C GLU A 502 -27.74 -14.86 -13.69
N TRP A 503 -26.49 -14.39 -13.62
CA TRP A 503 -26.08 -13.05 -14.05
C TRP A 503 -26.50 -12.73 -15.50
N PHE A 504 -26.26 -13.66 -16.43
CA PHE A 504 -26.65 -13.46 -17.84
C PHE A 504 -28.16 -13.65 -18.10
N SER A 505 -28.90 -14.23 -17.16
CA SER A 505 -30.36 -14.34 -17.23
C SER A 505 -31.10 -13.12 -16.66
N LEU A 506 -30.38 -12.21 -15.99
CA LEU A 506 -30.98 -11.05 -15.34
C LEU A 506 -31.71 -10.14 -16.36
N PRO A 507 -32.97 -9.75 -16.09
CA PRO A 507 -33.68 -8.79 -16.92
C PRO A 507 -32.97 -7.43 -16.98
N PHE A 508 -32.75 -6.89 -18.18
CA PHE A 508 -32.04 -5.61 -18.36
C PHE A 508 -32.69 -4.42 -17.61
N ASN A 509 -34.02 -4.43 -17.50
CA ASN A 509 -34.78 -3.42 -16.76
C ASN A 509 -34.50 -3.45 -15.25
N LEU A 510 -34.11 -4.60 -14.68
CA LEU A 510 -33.80 -4.73 -13.27
C LEU A 510 -32.57 -3.87 -12.89
N LEU A 511 -31.51 -3.95 -13.70
CA LEU A 511 -30.30 -3.13 -13.53
C LEU A 511 -30.54 -1.65 -13.90
N THR A 512 -31.40 -1.40 -14.89
CA THR A 512 -31.68 -0.04 -15.38
C THR A 512 -32.55 0.76 -14.41
N ASN A 513 -33.55 0.13 -13.81
CA ASN A 513 -34.52 0.82 -12.95
C ASN A 513 -34.15 0.71 -11.47
N GLY A 514 -33.79 -0.49 -11.00
CA GLY A 514 -33.52 -0.78 -9.58
C GLY A 514 -32.04 -0.74 -9.18
N GLY A 515 -31.12 -0.77 -10.15
CA GLY A 515 -29.68 -0.72 -9.89
C GLY A 515 -29.15 -1.90 -9.06
N PRO A 516 -27.95 -1.78 -8.46
CA PRO A 516 -27.38 -2.86 -7.65
C PRO A 516 -28.26 -3.25 -6.45
N GLN A 517 -29.08 -2.32 -5.95
CA GLN A 517 -29.95 -2.56 -4.79
C GLN A 517 -31.11 -3.52 -5.07
N ALA A 518 -31.47 -3.72 -6.34
CA ALA A 518 -32.50 -4.69 -6.74
C ALA A 518 -32.00 -6.14 -6.81
N LEU A 519 -30.68 -6.36 -6.68
CA LEU A 519 -30.05 -7.68 -6.71
C LEU A 519 -29.89 -8.27 -5.31
N SER A 520 -29.82 -9.60 -5.23
CA SER A 520 -29.38 -10.31 -4.03
C SER A 520 -27.94 -9.88 -3.65
N PRO A 521 -27.52 -10.00 -2.38
CA PRO A 521 -26.16 -9.64 -1.96
C PRO A 521 -25.05 -10.31 -2.79
N ASP A 522 -25.22 -11.60 -3.12
CA ASP A 522 -24.29 -12.33 -3.97
C ASP A 522 -24.30 -11.83 -5.41
N MET A 523 -25.48 -11.65 -6.04
CA MET A 523 -25.53 -11.16 -7.42
C MET A 523 -25.06 -9.71 -7.57
N ARG A 524 -25.24 -8.90 -6.54
CA ARG A 524 -24.74 -7.52 -6.52
C ARG A 524 -23.22 -7.48 -6.56
N SER A 525 -22.55 -8.37 -5.84
CA SER A 525 -21.08 -8.44 -5.77
C SER A 525 -20.46 -9.36 -6.83
N PHE A 526 -21.26 -10.20 -7.50
CA PHE A 526 -20.77 -11.17 -8.48
C PHE A 526 -19.94 -10.57 -9.63
N PRO A 527 -20.30 -9.41 -10.23
CA PRO A 527 -19.45 -8.81 -11.26
C PRO A 527 -18.04 -8.46 -10.76
N ALA A 528 -17.88 -8.12 -9.48
CA ALA A 528 -16.57 -7.88 -8.90
C ALA A 528 -15.74 -9.17 -8.87
N LEU A 529 -16.34 -10.28 -8.43
CA LEU A 529 -15.69 -11.60 -8.46
C LEU A 529 -15.36 -12.01 -9.90
N LEU A 530 -16.27 -11.82 -10.84
CA LEU A 530 -16.07 -12.12 -12.26
C LEU A 530 -14.88 -11.34 -12.82
N PHE A 531 -14.78 -10.04 -12.57
CA PHE A 531 -13.61 -9.24 -12.96
C PHE A 531 -12.30 -9.79 -12.41
N GLN A 532 -12.25 -10.23 -11.14
CA GLN A 532 -11.04 -10.82 -10.56
C GLN A 532 -10.68 -12.17 -11.21
N VAL A 533 -11.69 -13.00 -11.54
CA VAL A 533 -11.51 -14.25 -12.27
C VAL A 533 -10.93 -14.00 -13.67
N LEU A 534 -11.52 -13.07 -14.42
CA LEU A 534 -11.06 -12.71 -15.77
C LEU A 534 -9.65 -12.09 -15.73
N ALA A 535 -9.39 -11.18 -14.81
CA ALA A 535 -8.06 -10.58 -14.60
C ALA A 535 -7.00 -11.66 -14.36
N THR A 536 -7.30 -12.61 -13.48
CA THR A 536 -6.37 -13.70 -13.17
C THR A 536 -6.15 -14.65 -14.35
N ALA A 537 -7.21 -14.95 -15.11
CA ALA A 537 -7.11 -15.76 -16.33
C ALA A 537 -6.18 -15.14 -17.36
N LEU A 538 -6.27 -13.81 -17.57
CA LEU A 538 -5.40 -13.09 -18.50
C LEU A 538 -3.90 -13.22 -18.14
N LEU A 539 -3.56 -13.38 -16.85
CA LEU A 539 -2.17 -13.51 -16.41
C LEU A 539 -1.53 -14.87 -16.72
N VAL A 540 -2.34 -15.90 -16.93
CA VAL A 540 -1.89 -17.29 -17.19
C VAL A 540 -2.03 -17.71 -18.65
N LEU A 541 -2.52 -16.82 -19.52
CA LEU A 541 -2.56 -17.07 -20.96
C LEU A 541 -1.15 -17.38 -21.51
N PRO A 542 -1.00 -18.35 -22.44
CA PRO A 542 0.28 -18.66 -23.06
C PRO A 542 0.86 -17.45 -23.80
N SER A 543 2.14 -17.12 -23.57
CA SER A 543 2.83 -16.08 -24.34
C SER A 543 3.61 -16.68 -25.50
N GLY A 544 3.48 -16.15 -26.72
CA GLY A 544 4.32 -16.51 -27.87
C GLY A 544 3.58 -16.91 -29.14
N HIS A 545 2.25 -17.05 -29.07
CA HIS A 545 1.38 -16.99 -30.23
C HIS A 545 0.37 -15.87 -29.97
N PRO A 546 0.09 -14.98 -30.93
CA PRO A 546 -1.09 -14.13 -30.80
C PRO A 546 -2.27 -15.09 -30.61
N ASP A 547 -2.82 -15.14 -29.40
CA ASP A 547 -4.10 -15.79 -29.23
C ASP A 547 -5.09 -14.88 -29.94
N ALA A 548 -5.26 -15.14 -31.24
CA ALA A 548 -6.12 -14.36 -32.12
C ALA A 548 -7.54 -14.24 -31.55
N THR A 549 -7.90 -15.14 -30.62
CA THR A 549 -9.11 -15.03 -29.82
C THR A 549 -9.08 -13.77 -28.95
N PHE A 550 -8.13 -13.66 -28.02
CA PHE A 550 -8.14 -12.63 -26.97
C PHE A 550 -7.45 -11.33 -27.37
N ASP A 551 -6.66 -11.32 -28.44
CA ASP A 551 -5.96 -10.11 -28.89
C ASP A 551 -6.90 -8.94 -29.15
N SER A 552 -8.13 -9.21 -29.60
CA SER A 552 -9.17 -8.20 -29.81
C SER A 552 -9.65 -7.49 -28.53
N LEU A 553 -9.33 -8.02 -27.34
CA LEU A 553 -9.62 -7.38 -26.06
C LEU A 553 -8.67 -6.21 -25.78
N LYS A 554 -7.48 -6.19 -26.40
CA LYS A 554 -6.53 -5.08 -26.28
C LYS A 554 -6.99 -3.92 -27.16
N TYR A 555 -7.19 -2.75 -26.55
CA TYR A 555 -7.68 -1.56 -27.26
C TYR A 555 -6.57 -0.57 -27.66
N ALA A 556 -5.32 -0.81 -27.25
CA ALA A 556 -4.16 0.00 -27.61
C ALA A 556 -3.01 -0.87 -28.14
N GLY A 557 -2.27 -0.38 -29.13
CA GLY A 557 -1.30 -1.18 -29.91
C GLY A 557 -0.14 -1.77 -29.10
N ASN A 558 0.27 -1.13 -28.00
CA ASN A 558 1.35 -1.60 -27.12
C ASN A 558 0.83 -2.18 -25.79
N MET A 559 -0.48 -2.37 -25.66
CA MET A 559 -1.09 -2.89 -24.44
C MET A 559 -0.76 -4.39 -24.28
N THR A 560 -0.37 -4.78 -23.08
CA THR A 560 -0.15 -6.18 -22.72
C THR A 560 -1.41 -6.79 -22.10
N PHE A 561 -1.47 -8.13 -22.00
CA PHE A 561 -2.56 -8.76 -21.26
C PHE A 561 -2.44 -8.49 -19.76
N GLU A 562 -1.24 -8.22 -19.26
CA GLU A 562 -0.98 -7.78 -17.90
C GLU A 562 -1.60 -6.41 -17.60
N ASP A 563 -1.50 -5.45 -18.54
CA ASP A 563 -2.16 -4.14 -18.40
C ASP A 563 -3.68 -4.31 -18.32
N LEU A 564 -4.25 -5.12 -19.23
CA LEU A 564 -5.70 -5.39 -19.24
C LEU A 564 -6.15 -6.14 -17.99
N ALA A 565 -5.33 -7.06 -17.51
CA ALA A 565 -5.58 -7.81 -16.28
C ALA A 565 -5.62 -6.86 -15.07
N MET A 566 -4.72 -5.87 -15.03
CA MET A 566 -4.74 -4.84 -13.98
C MET A 566 -6.02 -4.00 -14.06
N ASP A 567 -6.41 -3.53 -15.24
CA ASP A 567 -7.65 -2.75 -15.44
C ASP A 567 -8.90 -3.53 -14.98
N TYR A 568 -8.99 -4.83 -15.32
CA TYR A 568 -10.07 -5.69 -14.85
C TYR A 568 -10.04 -5.88 -13.33
N SER A 569 -8.86 -6.11 -12.75
CA SER A 569 -8.72 -6.27 -11.30
C SER A 569 -9.14 -4.99 -10.55
N GLU A 570 -8.77 -3.81 -11.05
CA GLU A 570 -9.17 -2.51 -10.50
C GLU A 570 -10.68 -2.26 -10.64
N SER A 571 -11.29 -2.64 -11.77
CA SER A 571 -12.75 -2.59 -11.93
C SER A 571 -13.49 -3.44 -10.91
N GLY A 572 -12.96 -4.63 -10.58
CA GLY A 572 -13.51 -5.46 -9.50
C GLY A 572 -13.43 -4.77 -8.12
N VAL A 573 -12.30 -4.14 -7.81
CA VAL A 573 -12.12 -3.38 -6.55
C VAL A 573 -13.05 -2.17 -6.50
N ALA A 574 -13.22 -1.45 -7.61
CA ALA A 574 -14.11 -0.31 -7.71
C ALA A 574 -15.57 -0.70 -7.46
N ILE A 575 -16.00 -1.87 -7.94
CA ILE A 575 -17.35 -2.40 -7.63
C ILE A 575 -17.48 -2.67 -6.13
N CYS A 576 -16.57 -3.42 -5.52
CA CYS A 576 -16.62 -3.69 -4.07
C CYS A 576 -16.63 -2.39 -3.24
N SER A 577 -15.83 -1.40 -3.65
CA SER A 577 -15.75 -0.09 -2.99
C SER A 577 -17.06 0.69 -3.11
N LEU A 578 -17.68 0.68 -4.29
CA LEU A 578 -18.96 1.32 -4.56
C LEU A 578 -20.10 0.72 -3.73
N LEU A 579 -20.10 -0.61 -3.55
CA LEU A 579 -21.14 -1.29 -2.77
C LEU A 579 -21.01 -1.06 -1.26
N GLY A 580 -19.81 -0.69 -0.80
CA GLY A 580 -19.50 -0.45 0.60
C GLY A 580 -19.44 -1.74 1.42
N LYS A 581 -19.38 -1.58 2.76
CA LYS A 581 -19.19 -2.69 3.72
C LYS A 581 -20.48 -3.17 4.39
N ARG A 582 -21.65 -2.66 3.95
CA ARG A 582 -22.96 -3.06 4.48
C ARG A 582 -23.54 -4.17 3.59
N GLN A 583 -24.21 -5.16 4.20
CA GLN A 583 -24.86 -6.27 3.49
C GLN A 583 -23.91 -7.10 2.61
N MET A 584 -22.73 -7.37 3.15
CA MET A 584 -21.72 -8.19 2.50
C MET A 584 -22.15 -9.66 2.38
N SER A 585 -21.62 -10.33 1.36
CA SER A 585 -21.86 -11.76 1.14
C SER A 585 -20.56 -12.54 0.97
N ILE A 586 -20.65 -13.87 0.91
CA ILE A 586 -19.48 -14.72 0.65
C ILE A 586 -18.86 -14.41 -0.72
N THR A 587 -19.64 -14.01 -1.73
CA THR A 587 -19.12 -13.55 -3.02
C THR A 587 -18.23 -12.31 -2.88
N THR A 588 -18.54 -11.38 -1.96
CA THR A 588 -17.68 -10.22 -1.67
C THR A 588 -16.33 -10.66 -1.10
N VAL A 589 -16.35 -11.62 -0.17
CA VAL A 589 -15.14 -12.20 0.44
C VAL A 589 -14.29 -12.91 -0.62
N LEU A 590 -14.92 -13.70 -1.49
CA LEU A 590 -14.26 -14.41 -2.57
C LEU A 590 -13.62 -13.44 -3.58
N ALA A 591 -14.29 -12.32 -3.92
CA ALA A 591 -13.69 -11.29 -4.77
C ALA A 591 -12.41 -10.72 -4.13
N GLY A 592 -12.43 -10.46 -2.82
CA GLY A 592 -11.25 -10.03 -2.06
C GLY A 592 -10.13 -11.09 -2.06
N PHE A 593 -10.46 -12.36 -1.88
CA PHE A 593 -9.49 -13.46 -1.92
C PHE A 593 -8.85 -13.65 -3.30
N VAL A 594 -9.64 -13.60 -4.37
CA VAL A 594 -9.10 -13.70 -5.74
C VAL A 594 -8.25 -12.47 -6.08
N ARG A 595 -8.62 -11.26 -5.61
CA ARG A 595 -7.76 -10.06 -5.72
C ARG A 595 -6.42 -10.24 -5.01
N ALA A 596 -6.42 -10.76 -3.78
CA ALA A 596 -5.17 -11.08 -3.08
C ALA A 596 -4.33 -12.10 -3.86
N SER A 597 -4.98 -13.13 -4.41
CA SER A 597 -4.31 -14.15 -5.22
C SER A 597 -3.69 -13.58 -6.50
N PHE A 598 -4.40 -12.67 -7.18
CA PHE A 598 -3.92 -11.92 -8.34
C PHE A 598 -2.65 -11.12 -8.00
N LEU A 599 -2.72 -10.31 -6.94
CA LEU A 599 -1.61 -9.46 -6.48
C LEU A 599 -0.37 -10.29 -6.13
N LYS A 600 -0.56 -11.38 -5.40
CA LYS A 600 0.53 -12.33 -5.11
C LYS A 600 1.10 -12.93 -6.38
N TYR A 601 0.27 -13.29 -7.36
CA TYR A 601 0.75 -13.88 -8.61
C TYR A 601 1.63 -12.91 -9.43
N VAL A 602 1.40 -11.60 -9.35
CA VAL A 602 2.24 -10.57 -10.00
C VAL A 602 3.33 -10.00 -9.09
N ALA A 603 3.66 -10.69 -7.99
CA ALA A 603 4.70 -10.31 -7.02
C ALA A 603 4.45 -9.00 -6.26
N LEU A 604 3.20 -8.51 -6.19
CA LEU A 604 2.75 -7.40 -5.34
C LEU A 604 2.32 -7.92 -3.96
N VAL A 605 3.30 -8.43 -3.21
CA VAL A 605 3.04 -9.20 -1.97
C VAL A 605 2.56 -8.36 -0.79
N THR A 606 2.98 -7.09 -0.72
CA THR A 606 2.50 -6.15 0.32
C THR A 606 1.03 -5.84 0.13
N GLU A 607 0.64 -5.54 -1.10
CA GLU A 607 -0.73 -5.28 -1.50
C GLU A 607 -1.59 -6.53 -1.30
N SER A 608 -1.05 -7.70 -1.64
CA SER A 608 -1.70 -8.99 -1.35
C SER A 608 -1.93 -9.20 0.15
N TRP A 609 -0.98 -8.81 1.01
CA TRP A 609 -1.11 -8.93 2.47
C TRP A 609 -2.21 -8.00 3.01
N HIS A 610 -2.31 -6.76 2.50
CA HIS A 610 -3.42 -5.87 2.85
C HIS A 610 -4.77 -6.38 2.33
N ALA A 611 -4.80 -6.91 1.11
CA ALA A 611 -6.01 -7.47 0.50
C ALA A 611 -6.54 -8.68 1.31
N ILE A 612 -5.66 -9.59 1.75
CA ILE A 612 -6.08 -10.72 2.58
C ILE A 612 -6.60 -10.26 3.95
N GLY A 613 -5.94 -9.28 4.58
CA GLY A 613 -6.41 -8.70 5.85
C GLY A 613 -7.79 -8.05 5.73
N SER A 614 -8.08 -7.37 4.61
CA SER A 614 -9.43 -6.87 4.32
C SER A 614 -10.42 -8.01 4.12
N ALA A 615 -10.07 -9.03 3.32
CA ALA A 615 -10.94 -10.17 3.05
C ALA A 615 -11.28 -10.97 4.33
N ILE A 616 -10.37 -11.01 5.31
CA ILE A 616 -10.60 -11.62 6.62
C ILE A 616 -11.62 -10.85 7.45
N ARG A 617 -11.50 -9.52 7.52
CA ARG A 617 -12.50 -8.68 8.22
C ARG A 617 -13.88 -8.79 7.57
N ASP A 618 -13.87 -8.79 6.25
CA ASP A 618 -15.05 -9.02 5.42
C ASP A 618 -15.69 -10.40 5.70
N ALA A 619 -14.89 -11.46 5.82
CA ALA A 619 -15.35 -12.80 6.20
C ALA A 619 -15.87 -12.87 7.65
N GLN A 620 -15.26 -12.13 8.56
CA GLN A 620 -15.72 -12.01 9.94
C GLN A 620 -17.11 -11.36 10.01
N GLU A 621 -17.35 -10.29 9.24
CA GLU A 621 -18.66 -9.63 9.16
C GLU A 621 -19.74 -10.56 8.59
N VAL A 622 -19.41 -11.39 7.59
CA VAL A 622 -20.31 -12.42 7.05
C VAL A 622 -20.47 -13.64 7.99
N GLY A 623 -19.69 -13.71 9.08
CA GLY A 623 -19.81 -14.74 10.11
C GLY A 623 -19.13 -16.08 9.75
N LEU A 624 -18.15 -16.10 8.83
CA LEU A 624 -17.45 -17.33 8.42
C LEU A 624 -16.60 -17.94 9.55
N HIS A 625 -16.25 -17.15 10.56
CA HIS A 625 -15.37 -17.52 11.67
C HIS A 625 -16.09 -18.26 12.81
N ARG A 626 -17.41 -18.47 12.74
CA ARG A 626 -18.21 -19.08 13.82
C ARG A 626 -19.17 -20.13 13.29
N ASP A 627 -18.96 -21.38 13.68
CA ASP A 627 -19.86 -22.50 13.35
C ASP A 627 -21.30 -22.26 13.84
N SER A 628 -21.48 -21.50 14.94
CA SER A 628 -22.82 -21.13 15.43
C SER A 628 -23.61 -20.21 14.48
N LEU A 629 -22.94 -19.63 13.47
CA LEU A 629 -23.53 -18.79 12.43
C LEU A 629 -23.64 -19.53 11.09
N ASP A 630 -23.44 -20.85 11.08
CA ASP A 630 -23.70 -21.67 9.89
C ASP A 630 -25.18 -21.54 9.46
N PRO A 631 -25.44 -21.46 8.13
CA PRO A 631 -26.80 -21.31 7.62
C PRO A 631 -27.68 -22.52 7.96
N LYS A 632 -28.98 -22.26 8.06
CA LYS A 632 -30.01 -23.30 8.18
C LYS A 632 -30.56 -23.63 6.78
N PRO A 633 -31.02 -24.87 6.57
CA PRO A 633 -31.64 -25.24 5.30
C PRO A 633 -32.87 -24.39 5.03
N ALA A 634 -33.13 -24.11 3.76
CA ALA A 634 -34.27 -23.30 3.32
C ALA A 634 -35.63 -23.96 3.64
N SER A 635 -35.64 -25.28 3.70
CA SER A 635 -36.80 -26.14 3.97
C SER A 635 -36.33 -27.49 4.54
N ASP A 636 -37.27 -28.26 5.09
CA ASP A 636 -36.97 -29.56 5.73
C ASP A 636 -36.85 -30.73 4.73
N ASP A 637 -36.96 -30.47 3.42
CA ASP A 637 -36.77 -31.51 2.40
C ASP A 637 -35.28 -31.88 2.25
N ALA A 638 -35.05 -33.10 1.77
CA ALA A 638 -33.71 -33.65 1.67
C ALA A 638 -32.79 -32.84 0.74
N GLU A 639 -33.33 -32.25 -0.34
CA GLU A 639 -32.53 -31.50 -1.31
C GLU A 639 -31.99 -30.20 -0.66
N ALA A 640 -32.87 -29.42 0.00
CA ALA A 640 -32.48 -28.20 0.72
C ALA A 640 -31.51 -28.47 1.88
N VAL A 641 -31.68 -29.60 2.58
CA VAL A 641 -30.74 -30.03 3.65
C VAL A 641 -29.36 -30.34 3.07
N LEU A 642 -29.29 -31.07 1.96
CA LEU A 642 -28.03 -31.43 1.30
C LEU A 642 -27.30 -30.20 0.73
N GLU A 643 -28.02 -29.28 0.08
CA GLU A 643 -27.44 -28.03 -0.40
C GLU A 643 -26.86 -27.19 0.74
N ASN A 644 -27.60 -27.07 1.86
CA ASN A 644 -27.12 -26.35 3.04
C ASN A 644 -25.86 -26.98 3.63
N GLN A 645 -25.78 -28.31 3.67
CA GLN A 645 -24.58 -29.01 4.12
C GLN A 645 -23.35 -28.65 3.27
N TRP A 646 -23.48 -28.62 1.94
CA TRP A 646 -22.39 -28.21 1.05
C TRP A 646 -22.02 -26.73 1.18
N GLU A 647 -22.99 -25.85 1.43
CA GLU A 647 -22.72 -24.44 1.69
C GLU A 647 -21.91 -24.26 3.00
N ILE A 648 -22.21 -25.05 4.04
CA ILE A 648 -21.40 -25.08 5.26
C ILE A 648 -19.94 -25.49 4.96
N GLN A 649 -19.72 -26.53 4.14
CA GLN A 649 -18.35 -26.93 3.75
C GLN A 649 -17.64 -25.82 2.97
N ARG A 650 -18.36 -25.12 2.09
CA ARG A 650 -17.82 -23.99 1.33
C ARG A 650 -17.40 -22.85 2.25
N ARG A 651 -18.22 -22.50 3.26
CA ARG A 651 -17.88 -21.47 4.27
C ARG A 651 -16.61 -21.84 5.04
N ARG A 652 -16.51 -23.09 5.50
CA ARG A 652 -15.33 -23.62 6.21
C ARG A 652 -14.08 -23.61 5.34
N LYS A 653 -14.21 -24.01 4.07
CA LYS A 653 -13.11 -23.95 3.08
C LYS A 653 -12.58 -22.53 2.93
N VAL A 654 -13.46 -21.55 2.68
CA VAL A 654 -13.05 -20.15 2.51
C VAL A 654 -12.37 -19.62 3.77
N TRP A 655 -12.91 -19.89 4.95
CA TRP A 655 -12.29 -19.46 6.20
C TRP A 655 -10.91 -20.10 6.44
N MET A 656 -10.78 -21.41 6.20
CA MET A 656 -9.50 -22.13 6.28
C MET A 656 -8.45 -21.52 5.34
N LEU A 657 -8.83 -21.22 4.09
CA LEU A 657 -7.93 -20.62 3.11
C LEU A 657 -7.44 -19.24 3.56
N LEU A 658 -8.34 -18.37 4.01
CA LEU A 658 -7.99 -17.03 4.49
C LEU A 658 -7.00 -17.11 5.67
N LEU A 659 -7.24 -18.02 6.63
CA LEU A 659 -6.36 -18.20 7.79
C LEU A 659 -4.99 -18.77 7.42
N GLY A 660 -4.94 -19.71 6.48
CA GLY A 660 -3.66 -20.25 6.00
C GLY A 660 -2.83 -19.17 5.31
N TRP A 661 -3.48 -18.32 4.51
CA TRP A 661 -2.83 -17.22 3.82
C TRP A 661 -2.32 -16.12 4.74
N ASP A 662 -3.12 -15.70 5.72
CA ASP A 662 -2.73 -14.71 6.74
C ASP A 662 -1.49 -15.18 7.50
N LEU A 663 -1.54 -16.42 7.98
CA LEU A 663 -0.45 -17.05 8.72
C LEU A 663 0.84 -17.12 7.89
N HIS A 664 0.77 -17.73 6.71
CA HIS A 664 1.95 -17.95 5.88
C HIS A 664 2.54 -16.63 5.36
N THR A 665 1.70 -15.72 4.86
CA THR A 665 2.18 -14.44 4.32
C THR A 665 2.76 -13.56 5.43
N GLY A 666 2.17 -13.58 6.64
CA GLY A 666 2.73 -12.90 7.81
C GLY A 666 4.15 -13.39 8.15
N VAL A 667 4.38 -14.71 8.21
CA VAL A 667 5.72 -15.27 8.53
C VAL A 667 6.75 -14.98 7.44
N VAL A 668 6.37 -15.08 6.16
CA VAL A 668 7.25 -14.76 5.02
C VAL A 668 7.71 -13.30 5.06
N LEU A 669 6.80 -12.38 5.39
CA LEU A 669 7.08 -10.95 5.39
C LEU A 669 7.61 -10.41 6.73
N GLY A 670 7.66 -11.22 7.79
CA GLY A 670 7.99 -10.75 9.13
C GLY A 670 6.96 -9.75 9.69
N ARG A 671 5.68 -10.03 9.45
CA ARG A 671 4.55 -9.16 9.82
C ARG A 671 3.54 -9.89 10.71
N PRO A 672 2.83 -9.16 11.59
CA PRO A 672 1.80 -9.76 12.44
C PRO A 672 0.65 -10.32 11.60
N THR A 673 0.02 -11.38 12.12
CA THR A 673 -1.19 -11.96 11.55
C THR A 673 -2.43 -11.18 12.00
N THR A 674 -3.52 -11.24 11.22
CA THR A 674 -4.77 -10.51 11.45
C THR A 674 -5.68 -11.19 12.48
N VAL A 675 -5.58 -12.52 12.64
CA VAL A 675 -6.48 -13.31 13.49
C VAL A 675 -5.78 -13.86 14.73
N SER A 676 -6.36 -13.63 15.91
CA SER A 676 -5.89 -14.17 17.19
C SER A 676 -5.90 -15.72 17.21
N HIS A 677 -4.88 -16.31 17.85
CA HIS A 677 -4.58 -17.73 17.80
C HIS A 677 -5.43 -18.64 18.71
N SER A 678 -6.42 -18.10 19.42
CA SER A 678 -7.05 -18.78 20.56
C SER A 678 -8.00 -19.94 20.21
N THR A 679 -8.42 -20.14 18.95
CA THR A 679 -9.24 -21.31 18.58
C THR A 679 -8.96 -21.77 17.14
N PRO A 680 -8.63 -23.07 16.90
CA PRO A 680 -8.48 -23.61 15.55
C PRO A 680 -9.84 -23.67 14.83
N PRO A 681 -9.88 -23.39 13.50
CA PRO A 681 -11.14 -23.46 12.75
C PRO A 681 -11.60 -24.92 12.57
N THR A 682 -12.90 -25.12 12.43
CA THR A 682 -13.46 -26.37 11.93
C THR A 682 -13.13 -26.51 10.44
N LEU A 683 -12.39 -27.55 10.08
CA LEU A 683 -11.97 -27.79 8.70
C LEU A 683 -13.13 -28.34 7.85
N PRO A 684 -13.15 -28.05 6.53
CA PRO A 684 -14.06 -28.74 5.62
C PRO A 684 -13.73 -30.24 5.55
N VAL A 685 -14.75 -31.06 5.30
CA VAL A 685 -14.57 -32.50 5.06
C VAL A 685 -13.92 -32.70 3.69
N ASP A 686 -12.80 -33.43 3.63
CA ASP A 686 -12.21 -33.86 2.37
C ASP A 686 -13.16 -34.87 1.70
N ALA A 687 -13.87 -34.41 0.66
CA ALA A 687 -14.90 -35.18 -0.02
C ALA A 687 -14.68 -35.15 -1.55
N PRO A 688 -15.09 -36.19 -2.29
CA PRO A 688 -15.10 -36.16 -3.75
C PRO A 688 -15.93 -34.98 -4.28
N LEU A 689 -15.55 -34.46 -5.46
CA LEU A 689 -16.29 -33.37 -6.09
C LEU A 689 -17.71 -33.84 -6.48
N PRO A 690 -18.78 -33.22 -5.95
CA PRO A 690 -20.13 -33.65 -6.25
C PRO A 690 -20.53 -33.25 -7.67
N LYS A 691 -21.21 -34.15 -8.39
CA LYS A 691 -21.87 -33.79 -9.67
C LYS A 691 -23.10 -32.90 -9.43
N ASP A 692 -23.81 -33.16 -8.35
CA ASP A 692 -25.00 -32.41 -7.95
C ASP A 692 -25.10 -32.35 -6.42
N ARG A 693 -24.95 -31.14 -5.86
CA ARG A 693 -24.97 -30.88 -4.42
C ARG A 693 -26.33 -31.13 -3.78
N SER A 694 -27.42 -31.01 -4.52
CA SER A 694 -28.78 -31.23 -4.01
C SER A 694 -29.10 -32.70 -3.77
N ARG A 695 -28.29 -33.60 -4.34
CA ARG A 695 -28.53 -35.06 -4.32
C ARG A 695 -27.37 -35.88 -3.76
N THR A 696 -26.24 -35.25 -3.50
CA THR A 696 -25.03 -35.93 -3.05
C THR A 696 -24.76 -35.61 -1.58
N PRO A 697 -24.83 -36.59 -0.66
CA PRO A 697 -24.41 -36.37 0.73
C PRO A 697 -22.90 -36.16 0.83
N ILE A 698 -22.47 -35.41 1.83
CA ILE A 698 -21.04 -35.26 2.13
C ILE A 698 -20.52 -36.58 2.67
N GLN A 699 -19.56 -37.17 1.98
CA GLN A 699 -18.86 -38.38 2.41
C GLN A 699 -17.36 -38.14 2.36
N PRO A 700 -16.62 -38.50 3.43
CA PRO A 700 -15.17 -38.45 3.41
C PRO A 700 -14.61 -39.29 2.27
N ARG A 701 -13.57 -38.76 1.61
CA ARG A 701 -12.83 -39.43 0.55
C ARG A 701 -12.18 -40.72 1.08
N GLY A 702 -12.32 -41.83 0.35
CA GLY A 702 -11.59 -43.08 0.61
C GLY A 702 -10.21 -43.10 -0.06
N ASP A 703 -9.37 -44.08 0.29
CA ASP A 703 -7.99 -44.19 -0.23
C ASP A 703 -7.89 -44.42 -1.74
N ASN A 704 -8.94 -44.99 -2.34
CA ASN A 704 -9.02 -45.26 -3.78
C ASN A 704 -9.67 -44.12 -4.58
N ASP A 705 -10.27 -43.14 -3.91
CA ASP A 705 -10.86 -41.99 -4.57
C ASP A 705 -9.76 -41.00 -4.97
N PRO A 706 -9.84 -40.38 -6.16
CA PRO A 706 -8.83 -39.43 -6.62
C PRO A 706 -8.74 -38.22 -5.66
N PRO A 707 -7.53 -37.72 -5.38
CA PRO A 707 -7.36 -36.52 -4.58
C PRO A 707 -8.00 -35.33 -5.30
N THR A 708 -8.59 -34.42 -4.53
CA THR A 708 -9.20 -33.20 -5.06
C THR A 708 -8.33 -31.98 -4.77
N PRO A 709 -8.55 -30.84 -5.44
CA PRO A 709 -7.90 -29.59 -5.04
C PRO A 709 -8.18 -29.20 -3.57
N LEU A 710 -9.33 -29.62 -3.00
CA LEU A 710 -9.61 -29.46 -1.57
C LEU A 710 -8.70 -30.34 -0.71
N THR A 711 -8.43 -31.59 -1.10
CA THR A 711 -7.47 -32.49 -0.43
C THR A 711 -6.11 -31.80 -0.29
N ARG A 712 -5.64 -31.15 -1.36
CA ARG A 712 -4.39 -30.37 -1.34
C ARG A 712 -4.49 -29.15 -0.41
N ALA A 713 -5.59 -28.39 -0.47
CA ALA A 713 -5.77 -27.20 0.36
C ALA A 713 -5.79 -27.54 1.87
N ILE A 714 -6.45 -28.62 2.26
CA ILE A 714 -6.48 -29.13 3.64
C ILE A 714 -5.07 -29.55 4.07
N TRP A 715 -4.34 -30.28 3.21
CA TRP A 715 -2.96 -30.68 3.51
C TRP A 715 -2.04 -29.47 3.67
N ALA A 716 -2.09 -28.51 2.74
CA ALA A 716 -1.30 -27.28 2.83
C ALA A 716 -1.60 -26.51 4.13
N TYR A 717 -2.87 -26.35 4.50
CA TYR A 717 -3.23 -25.75 5.78
C TYR A 717 -2.65 -26.51 6.97
N THR A 718 -2.75 -27.84 6.94
CA THR A 718 -2.21 -28.72 8.00
C THR A 718 -0.71 -28.54 8.18
N VAL A 719 0.05 -28.48 7.07
CA VAL A 719 1.49 -28.20 7.09
C VAL A 719 1.79 -26.80 7.63
N MET A 720 0.97 -25.79 7.33
CA MET A 720 1.18 -24.41 7.81
C MET A 720 0.82 -24.19 9.28
N ARG A 721 0.03 -25.06 9.92
CA ARG A 721 -0.43 -24.87 11.32
C ARG A 721 0.70 -24.66 12.35
N PRO A 722 1.83 -25.40 12.32
CA PRO A 722 2.93 -25.20 13.26
C PRO A 722 3.57 -23.80 13.20
N LEU A 723 3.35 -23.01 12.13
CA LEU A 723 3.80 -21.62 12.08
C LEU A 723 3.24 -20.77 13.22
N ARG A 724 2.07 -21.12 13.78
CA ARG A 724 1.52 -20.45 14.96
C ARG A 724 2.41 -20.66 16.18
N ASP A 725 2.80 -21.91 16.42
CA ASP A 725 3.70 -22.29 17.52
C ASP A 725 5.07 -21.61 17.34
N ILE A 726 5.53 -21.46 16.09
CA ILE A 726 6.78 -20.75 15.76
C ILE A 726 6.68 -19.26 16.08
N ILE A 727 5.61 -18.57 15.66
CA ILE A 727 5.41 -17.13 15.96
C ILE A 727 5.36 -16.88 17.48
N GLU A 728 4.68 -17.75 18.23
CA GLU A 728 4.63 -17.63 19.69
C GLU A 728 6.03 -17.76 20.31
N LEU A 729 6.87 -18.64 19.75
CA LEU A 729 8.24 -18.86 20.21
C LEU A 729 9.18 -17.69 19.89
N GLU A 730 8.93 -16.93 18.84
CA GLU A 730 9.73 -15.73 18.50
C GLU A 730 9.73 -14.70 19.64
N SER A 731 8.67 -14.66 20.46
CA SER A 731 8.60 -13.79 21.64
C SER A 731 9.64 -14.13 22.73
N GLU A 732 10.22 -15.33 22.72
CA GLU A 732 11.28 -15.76 23.65
C GLU A 732 12.68 -15.27 23.21
N GLY A 733 12.81 -14.69 22.02
CA GLY A 733 14.06 -14.14 21.48
C GLY A 733 15.04 -15.21 20.97
N PRO A 734 16.27 -14.80 20.58
CA PRO A 734 17.27 -15.68 19.93
C PRO A 734 18.01 -16.63 20.89
N CYS A 735 17.79 -16.48 22.21
CA CYS A 735 18.39 -17.34 23.24
C CYS A 735 17.32 -17.73 24.28
N PRO A 736 16.36 -18.60 23.92
CA PRO A 736 15.34 -19.06 24.85
C PRO A 736 15.97 -19.86 25.98
N LYS A 737 15.35 -19.81 27.16
CA LYS A 737 15.84 -20.58 28.34
C LYS A 737 15.81 -22.08 28.12
N ASP A 738 14.93 -22.55 27.24
CA ASP A 738 14.74 -23.96 26.94
C ASP A 738 14.51 -24.19 25.44
N PHE A 739 15.47 -24.86 24.78
CA PHE A 739 15.38 -25.23 23.37
C PHE A 739 14.50 -26.48 23.11
N SER A 740 13.98 -27.14 24.16
CA SER A 740 13.11 -28.32 24.01
C SER A 740 11.87 -28.03 23.16
N LYS A 741 11.32 -26.81 23.26
CA LYS A 741 10.19 -26.34 22.43
C LYS A 741 10.57 -26.26 20.95
N VAL A 742 11.75 -25.73 20.63
CA VAL A 742 12.27 -25.69 19.25
C VAL A 742 12.39 -27.12 18.71
N ASP A 743 12.95 -28.03 19.50
CA ASP A 743 13.14 -29.42 19.09
C ASP A 743 11.80 -30.18 18.94
N ALA A 744 10.82 -29.90 19.80
CA ALA A 744 9.48 -30.48 19.70
C ALA A 744 8.73 -30.02 18.44
N ILE A 745 8.82 -28.73 18.09
CA ILE A 745 8.22 -28.20 16.86
C ILE A 745 8.96 -28.77 15.63
N HIS A 746 10.29 -28.87 15.68
CA HIS A 746 11.07 -29.49 14.60
C HIS A 746 10.64 -30.94 14.37
N GLN A 747 10.52 -31.75 15.42
CA GLN A 747 10.07 -33.13 15.29
C GLN A 747 8.65 -33.20 14.71
N LYS A 748 7.74 -32.33 15.16
CA LYS A 748 6.39 -32.23 14.59
C LYS A 748 6.39 -31.91 13.09
N LEU A 749 7.34 -31.10 12.61
CA LEU A 749 7.52 -30.82 11.19
C LEU A 749 8.05 -32.05 10.44
N LEU A 750 9.01 -32.80 10.98
CA LEU A 750 9.46 -34.06 10.38
C LEU A 750 8.32 -35.09 10.30
N ASP A 751 7.55 -35.24 11.38
CA ASP A 751 6.41 -36.17 11.42
C ASP A 751 5.35 -35.80 10.37
N LEU A 752 5.10 -34.50 10.16
CA LEU A 752 4.20 -34.01 9.11
C LEU A 752 4.75 -34.32 7.72
N GLU A 753 6.07 -34.24 7.54
CA GLU A 753 6.70 -34.58 6.28
C GLU A 753 6.49 -36.07 5.94
N ASP A 754 6.77 -36.95 6.89
CA ASP A 754 6.57 -38.40 6.74
C ASP A 754 5.11 -38.77 6.47
N GLN A 755 4.18 -38.00 7.03
CA GLN A 755 2.73 -38.14 6.82
C GLN A 755 2.24 -37.57 5.48
N THR A 756 3.11 -36.99 4.65
CA THR A 756 2.73 -36.46 3.34
C THR A 756 2.00 -37.54 2.54
N PRO A 757 0.76 -37.27 2.06
CA PRO A 757 0.01 -38.22 1.27
C PRO A 757 0.82 -38.72 0.07
N ALA A 758 0.78 -40.02 -0.22
CA ALA A 758 1.66 -40.65 -1.21
C ALA A 758 1.58 -40.01 -2.61
N TYR A 759 0.41 -39.48 -2.99
CA TYR A 759 0.20 -38.79 -4.27
C TYR A 759 0.77 -37.37 -4.31
N PHE A 760 1.13 -36.76 -3.16
CA PHE A 760 1.79 -35.45 -3.07
C PHE A 760 3.31 -35.53 -2.84
N ARG A 761 3.86 -36.72 -2.57
CA ARG A 761 5.30 -36.89 -2.33
C ARG A 761 6.10 -36.56 -3.58
N LEU A 762 7.30 -36.01 -3.37
CA LEU A 762 8.27 -35.81 -4.45
C LEU A 762 8.97 -37.13 -4.79
N GLU A 763 9.42 -37.84 -3.76
CA GLU A 763 10.07 -39.14 -3.86
C GLU A 763 9.05 -40.28 -3.83
N ASN A 764 9.20 -41.25 -4.74
CA ASN A 764 8.31 -42.41 -4.88
C ASN A 764 6.80 -42.05 -4.85
N PRO A 765 6.33 -41.11 -5.71
CA PRO A 765 4.94 -40.68 -5.69
C PRO A 765 3.99 -41.79 -6.14
N ASP A 766 2.81 -41.83 -5.54
CA ASP A 766 1.67 -42.55 -6.08
C ASP A 766 1.12 -41.81 -7.31
N LYS A 767 1.40 -42.37 -8.50
CA LYS A 767 0.98 -41.83 -9.81
C LYS A 767 -0.30 -42.44 -10.35
N ARG A 768 -1.03 -43.25 -9.56
CA ARG A 768 -2.25 -43.95 -10.03
C ARG A 768 -3.29 -42.99 -10.60
N PHE A 769 -3.36 -41.75 -10.14
CA PHE A 769 -4.36 -40.77 -10.58
C PHE A 769 -3.89 -39.82 -11.69
N ASP A 770 -2.61 -39.84 -12.08
CA ASP A 770 -2.02 -38.84 -13.00
C ASP A 770 -2.64 -38.83 -14.40
N HIS A 771 -3.19 -39.97 -14.81
CA HIS A 771 -3.83 -40.13 -16.11
C HIS A 771 -5.27 -39.59 -16.14
N LEU A 772 -5.85 -39.26 -15.00
CA LEU A 772 -7.21 -38.72 -14.89
C LEU A 772 -7.21 -37.23 -15.24
N PRO A 773 -8.09 -36.76 -16.16
CA PRO A 773 -8.16 -35.34 -16.55
C PRO A 773 -8.37 -34.38 -15.36
N GLU A 774 -9.15 -34.78 -14.36
CA GLU A 774 -9.41 -34.01 -13.14
C GLU A 774 -8.21 -33.89 -12.20
N CYS A 775 -7.14 -34.67 -12.43
CA CYS A 775 -5.93 -34.73 -11.61
C CYS A 775 -4.68 -34.18 -12.35
N HIS A 776 -4.85 -33.47 -13.47
CA HIS A 776 -3.75 -32.91 -14.29
C HIS A 776 -2.77 -32.04 -13.49
N TRP A 777 -3.20 -31.47 -12.38
CA TRP A 777 -2.43 -30.59 -11.50
C TRP A 777 -1.51 -31.33 -10.51
N LEU A 778 -1.66 -32.65 -10.33
CA LEU A 778 -0.86 -33.44 -9.37
C LEU A 778 0.66 -33.34 -9.58
N PRO A 779 1.20 -33.45 -10.82
CA PRO A 779 2.64 -33.31 -11.04
C PRO A 779 3.19 -31.97 -10.53
N SER A 780 2.49 -30.87 -10.79
CA SER A 780 2.88 -29.53 -10.32
C SER A 780 2.81 -29.40 -8.79
N VAL A 781 1.89 -30.10 -8.13
CA VAL A 781 1.81 -30.12 -6.67
C VAL A 781 3.00 -30.85 -6.04
N ARG A 782 3.44 -31.97 -6.62
CA ARG A 782 4.61 -32.72 -6.10
C ARG A 782 5.89 -31.89 -6.13
N ALA A 783 6.03 -31.00 -7.10
CA ALA A 783 7.18 -30.09 -7.21
C ALA A 783 7.10 -28.90 -6.23
N SER A 784 5.90 -28.37 -5.97
CA SER A 784 5.72 -27.12 -5.22
C SER A 784 5.41 -27.32 -3.72
N LEU A 785 4.65 -28.35 -3.36
CA LEU A 785 4.18 -28.56 -1.98
C LEU A 785 5.29 -28.83 -0.95
N PRO A 786 6.38 -29.57 -1.28
CA PRO A 786 7.51 -29.77 -0.36
C PRO A 786 8.17 -28.47 0.10
N GLN A 787 8.01 -27.38 -0.65
CA GLN A 787 8.58 -26.08 -0.27
C GLN A 787 7.95 -25.53 1.01
N LEU A 788 6.67 -25.82 1.29
CA LEU A 788 5.99 -25.33 2.49
C LEU A 788 6.61 -25.88 3.76
N ILE A 789 6.95 -27.17 3.78
CA ILE A 789 7.53 -27.78 4.98
C ILE A 789 8.98 -27.35 5.17
N ALA A 790 9.74 -27.25 4.08
CA ALA A 790 11.10 -26.73 4.11
C ALA A 790 11.14 -25.28 4.63
N PHE A 791 10.21 -24.44 4.15
CA PHE A 791 10.05 -23.07 4.64
C PHE A 791 9.72 -23.03 6.15
N ASN A 792 8.83 -23.88 6.64
CA ASN A 792 8.48 -23.90 8.07
C ASN A 792 9.67 -24.29 8.95
N VAL A 793 10.51 -25.24 8.51
CA VAL A 793 11.74 -25.62 9.22
C VAL A 793 12.74 -24.46 9.20
N MET A 794 12.88 -23.76 8.06
CA MET A 794 13.70 -22.55 7.98
C MET A 794 13.19 -21.46 8.94
N ALA A 795 11.88 -21.20 8.96
CA ALA A 795 11.26 -20.20 9.83
C ALA A 795 11.41 -20.54 11.32
N LEU A 796 11.40 -21.83 11.69
CA LEU A 796 11.66 -22.28 13.05
C LEU A 796 13.11 -22.02 13.47
N HIS A 797 14.07 -22.30 12.60
CA HIS A 797 15.49 -22.24 12.96
C HIS A 797 16.17 -20.90 12.70
N ARG A 798 15.61 -20.03 11.84
CA ARG A 798 16.18 -18.72 11.49
C ARG A 798 16.53 -17.84 12.69
N PRO A 799 15.76 -17.80 13.81
CA PRO A 799 16.12 -16.92 14.94
C PRO A 799 17.33 -17.41 15.72
N TYR A 800 17.75 -18.66 15.51
CA TYR A 800 18.73 -19.36 16.34
C TYR A 800 20.03 -19.70 15.60
N ILE A 801 20.19 -19.27 14.34
CA ILE A 801 21.38 -19.60 13.55
C ILE A 801 22.66 -19.00 14.15
N PHE A 802 22.57 -17.85 14.82
CA PHE A 802 23.74 -17.22 15.45
C PHE A 802 24.11 -17.86 16.78
N THR A 803 23.13 -18.44 17.49
CA THR A 803 23.29 -18.91 18.88
C THR A 803 23.34 -20.43 19.03
N ARG A 804 22.90 -21.22 18.02
CA ARG A 804 22.76 -22.69 18.12
C ARG A 804 23.22 -23.44 16.87
N ALA A 805 24.29 -24.24 17.00
CA ALA A 805 24.85 -25.06 15.92
C ALA A 805 23.87 -26.06 15.30
N LYS A 806 23.04 -26.72 16.13
CA LYS A 806 21.99 -27.62 15.65
C LYS A 806 21.00 -26.88 14.73
N SER A 807 20.59 -25.66 15.12
CA SER A 807 19.69 -24.85 14.29
C SER A 807 20.34 -24.42 12.97
N ARG A 808 21.63 -24.10 12.95
CA ARG A 808 22.35 -23.84 11.68
C ARG A 808 22.33 -25.05 10.75
N THR A 809 22.62 -26.23 11.29
CA THR A 809 22.64 -27.47 10.51
C THR A 809 21.27 -27.76 9.89
N GLU A 810 20.21 -27.67 10.70
CA GLU A 810 18.84 -27.96 10.22
C GLU A 810 18.30 -26.88 9.29
N ALA A 811 18.61 -25.60 9.54
CA ALA A 811 18.29 -24.50 8.61
C ALA A 811 18.99 -24.69 7.27
N LEU A 812 20.28 -25.07 7.26
CA LEU A 812 21.06 -25.27 6.06
C LEU A 812 20.50 -26.42 5.20
N LYS A 813 20.24 -27.59 5.81
CA LYS A 813 19.64 -28.74 5.10
C LYS A 813 18.28 -28.37 4.51
N SER A 814 17.46 -27.66 5.28
CA SER A 814 16.13 -27.24 4.81
C SER A 814 16.20 -26.22 3.68
N SER A 815 17.15 -25.27 3.73
CA SER A 815 17.41 -24.33 2.63
C SER A 815 17.77 -25.07 1.33
N LEU A 816 18.67 -26.06 1.39
CA LEU A 816 19.04 -26.84 0.19
C LEU A 816 17.85 -27.59 -0.40
N LYS A 817 17.03 -28.23 0.45
CA LYS A 817 15.80 -28.91 0.05
C LYS A 817 14.78 -27.97 -0.59
N ALA A 818 14.62 -26.76 -0.05
CA ALA A 818 13.77 -25.74 -0.64
C ALA A 818 14.29 -25.34 -2.05
N LEU A 819 15.60 -25.17 -2.21
CA LEU A 819 16.22 -24.81 -3.48
C LEU A 819 16.11 -25.89 -4.55
N GLU A 820 16.24 -27.16 -4.17
CA GLU A 820 16.03 -28.31 -5.04
C GLU A 820 14.57 -28.39 -5.51
N SER A 821 13.61 -28.29 -4.58
CA SER A 821 12.18 -28.27 -4.89
C SER A 821 11.83 -27.11 -5.83
N GLN A 822 12.45 -25.94 -5.62
CA GLN A 822 12.28 -24.78 -6.50
C GLN A 822 12.89 -24.97 -7.89
N ALA A 823 13.97 -25.73 -8.03
CA ALA A 823 14.54 -26.02 -9.34
C ALA A 823 13.59 -26.88 -10.18
N LEU A 824 12.97 -27.88 -9.55
CA LEU A 824 11.96 -28.72 -10.19
C LEU A 824 10.68 -27.95 -10.54
N HIS A 825 10.22 -27.08 -9.64
CA HIS A 825 9.06 -26.22 -9.91
C HIS A 825 9.32 -25.28 -11.08
N PHE A 826 10.49 -24.63 -11.12
CA PHE A 826 10.90 -23.77 -12.25
C PHE A 826 10.91 -24.52 -13.59
N GLN A 827 11.45 -25.74 -13.64
CA GLN A 827 11.46 -26.56 -14.85
C GLN A 827 10.06 -26.95 -15.34
N SER A 828 9.07 -26.99 -14.43
CA SER A 828 7.68 -27.31 -14.77
C SER A 828 6.88 -26.13 -15.34
N LEU A 829 7.44 -24.92 -15.30
CA LEU A 829 6.75 -23.68 -15.69
C LEU A 829 7.28 -23.14 -17.02
N GLY A 830 6.39 -22.53 -17.81
CA GLY A 830 6.78 -21.77 -19.00
C GLY A 830 7.26 -20.34 -18.68
N PRO A 831 8.03 -19.68 -19.57
CA PRO A 831 8.55 -18.33 -19.35
C PRO A 831 7.49 -17.27 -18.98
N GLN A 832 6.26 -17.42 -19.49
CA GLN A 832 5.12 -16.56 -19.16
C GLN A 832 4.72 -16.62 -17.67
N GLN A 833 4.98 -17.74 -17.01
CA GLN A 833 4.62 -17.96 -15.61
C GLN A 833 5.70 -17.46 -14.65
N TYR A 834 6.87 -16.99 -15.14
CA TYR A 834 7.99 -16.54 -14.29
C TYR A 834 7.68 -15.30 -13.42
N LYS A 835 6.56 -14.62 -13.69
CA LYS A 835 6.02 -13.56 -12.84
C LYS A 835 5.52 -14.06 -11.48
N THR A 836 5.21 -15.36 -11.36
CA THR A 836 4.62 -15.95 -10.16
C THR A 836 5.51 -15.74 -8.94
N PHE A 837 4.93 -15.23 -7.85
CA PHE A 837 5.62 -15.18 -6.57
C PHE A 837 6.01 -16.57 -6.06
N SER A 838 5.36 -17.66 -6.50
CA SER A 838 5.73 -19.01 -6.06
C SER A 838 7.16 -19.41 -6.41
N LEU A 839 7.77 -18.82 -7.44
CA LEU A 839 9.18 -19.04 -7.80
C LEU A 839 10.15 -18.19 -7.00
N PHE A 840 9.71 -17.01 -6.58
CA PHE A 840 10.49 -16.13 -5.71
C PHE A 840 10.46 -16.64 -4.26
N PHE A 841 9.27 -17.02 -3.80
CA PHE A 841 8.96 -17.58 -2.49
C PHE A 841 9.88 -18.76 -2.17
N GLY A 842 10.46 -18.79 -0.98
CA GLY A 842 11.31 -19.89 -0.53
C GLY A 842 12.69 -19.92 -1.19
N THR A 843 12.85 -19.46 -2.44
CA THR A 843 14.15 -19.39 -3.11
C THR A 843 15.03 -18.30 -2.50
N PHE A 844 14.54 -17.05 -2.44
CA PHE A 844 15.34 -15.92 -1.95
C PHE A 844 15.74 -16.11 -0.49
N ASP A 845 14.77 -16.40 0.39
CA ASP A 845 15.04 -16.63 1.81
C ASP A 845 15.97 -17.83 2.04
N ALA A 846 15.85 -18.93 1.26
CA ALA A 846 16.73 -20.08 1.41
C ALA A 846 18.17 -19.79 1.01
N ILE A 847 18.40 -19.09 -0.11
CA ILE A 847 19.75 -18.71 -0.55
C ILE A 847 20.40 -17.78 0.46
N VAL A 848 19.67 -16.76 0.91
CA VAL A 848 20.21 -15.79 1.87
C VAL A 848 20.54 -16.51 3.17
N LEU A 849 19.63 -17.31 3.72
CA LEU A 849 19.86 -18.06 4.96
C LEU A 849 21.05 -19.02 4.84
N MET A 850 21.13 -19.78 3.75
CA MET A 850 22.24 -20.68 3.44
C MET A 850 23.57 -19.91 3.34
N ALA A 851 23.60 -18.82 2.57
CA ALA A 851 24.80 -18.05 2.36
C ALA A 851 25.25 -17.34 3.64
N SER A 852 24.33 -16.80 4.45
CA SER A 852 24.66 -16.20 5.74
C SER A 852 25.30 -17.22 6.69
N ILE A 853 24.80 -18.46 6.72
CA ILE A 853 25.41 -19.54 7.51
C ILE A 853 26.84 -19.80 7.05
N TYR A 854 27.09 -19.98 5.75
CA TYR A 854 28.45 -20.25 5.25
C TYR A 854 29.38 -19.05 5.30
N ILE A 855 28.89 -17.83 5.15
CA ILE A 855 29.71 -16.63 5.29
C ILE A 855 30.21 -16.53 6.73
N LEU A 856 29.32 -16.69 7.72
CA LEU A 856 29.64 -16.49 9.13
C LEU A 856 30.30 -17.71 9.79
N PHE A 857 29.94 -18.92 9.35
CA PHE A 857 30.41 -20.21 9.89
C PHE A 857 30.93 -21.16 8.78
N PRO A 858 31.92 -20.75 7.97
CA PRO A 858 32.33 -21.48 6.75
C PRO A 858 32.92 -22.86 6.99
N LYS A 859 33.31 -23.19 8.23
CA LYS A 859 33.88 -24.49 8.59
C LYS A 859 32.82 -25.54 8.93
N GLU A 860 31.56 -25.16 9.09
CA GLU A 860 30.48 -26.08 9.42
C GLU A 860 29.96 -26.78 8.15
N GLN A 861 29.67 -28.08 8.25
CA GLN A 861 29.12 -28.90 7.16
C GLN A 861 29.93 -28.83 5.83
N PRO A 862 31.25 -29.08 5.85
CA PRO A 862 32.09 -28.98 4.64
C PRO A 862 31.62 -29.87 3.48
N GLU A 863 30.99 -31.00 3.79
CA GLU A 863 30.41 -31.94 2.82
C GLU A 863 29.26 -31.35 1.99
N LEU A 864 28.61 -30.29 2.46
CA LEU A 864 27.49 -29.63 1.76
C LEU A 864 27.90 -28.39 0.97
N VAL A 865 29.15 -27.94 1.08
CA VAL A 865 29.62 -26.68 0.46
C VAL A 865 29.49 -26.70 -1.06
N GLN A 866 29.90 -27.80 -1.71
CA GLN A 866 29.84 -27.90 -3.17
C GLN A 866 28.39 -27.84 -3.68
N THR A 867 27.50 -28.57 -3.02
CA THR A 867 26.05 -28.57 -3.30
C THR A 867 25.46 -27.17 -3.09
N ALA A 868 25.82 -26.49 -1.99
CA ALA A 868 25.36 -25.14 -1.71
C ALA A 868 25.80 -24.12 -2.77
N MET A 869 27.07 -24.16 -3.19
CA MET A 869 27.57 -23.29 -4.27
C MET A 869 26.86 -23.54 -5.59
N GLN A 870 26.57 -24.80 -5.92
CA GLN A 870 25.82 -25.17 -7.12
C GLN A 870 24.39 -24.62 -7.07
N HIS A 871 23.67 -24.83 -5.96
CA HIS A 871 22.31 -24.28 -5.80
C HIS A 871 22.28 -22.75 -5.80
N PHE A 872 23.33 -22.11 -5.25
CA PHE A 872 23.46 -20.65 -5.31
C PHE A 872 23.52 -20.17 -6.76
N GLN A 873 24.40 -20.76 -7.58
CA GLN A 873 24.56 -20.41 -8.99
C GLN A 873 23.26 -20.62 -9.78
N TRP A 874 22.63 -21.79 -9.64
CA TRP A 874 21.34 -22.07 -10.28
C TRP A 874 20.23 -21.11 -9.85
N ALA A 875 20.29 -20.60 -8.63
CA ALA A 875 19.29 -19.66 -8.18
C ALA A 875 19.49 -18.25 -8.75
N VAL A 876 20.74 -17.80 -8.90
CA VAL A 876 21.06 -16.55 -9.62
C VAL A 876 20.56 -16.63 -11.07
N GLU A 877 20.90 -17.70 -11.79
CA GLU A 877 20.45 -17.92 -13.18
C GLU A 877 18.91 -17.89 -13.32
N ARG A 878 18.20 -18.49 -12.36
CA ARG A 878 16.73 -18.43 -12.31
C ARG A 878 16.22 -17.01 -12.06
N PHE A 879 16.84 -16.27 -11.14
CA PHE A 879 16.45 -14.90 -10.84
C PHE A 879 16.70 -13.96 -12.02
N GLU A 880 17.79 -14.17 -12.77
CA GLU A 880 18.08 -13.47 -14.02
C GLU A 880 16.97 -13.74 -15.04
N ALA A 881 16.62 -15.01 -15.27
CA ALA A 881 15.53 -15.39 -16.18
C ALA A 881 14.17 -14.83 -15.75
N MET A 882 13.92 -14.70 -14.44
CA MET A 882 12.68 -14.13 -13.89
C MET A 882 12.64 -12.60 -13.95
N SER A 883 13.79 -11.92 -13.91
CA SER A 883 13.91 -10.47 -13.69
C SER A 883 13.20 -9.60 -14.74
N GLU A 884 13.03 -10.11 -15.96
CA GLU A 884 12.27 -9.42 -17.01
C GLU A 884 10.79 -9.24 -16.63
N ARG A 885 10.22 -10.20 -15.90
CA ARG A 885 8.78 -10.33 -15.64
C ARG A 885 8.40 -10.29 -14.16
N ASN A 886 9.38 -10.33 -13.26
CA ASN A 886 9.19 -10.33 -11.82
C ASN A 886 10.03 -9.22 -11.17
N ALA A 887 9.36 -8.18 -10.66
CA ALA A 887 10.01 -7.01 -10.09
C ALA A 887 10.81 -7.35 -8.82
N LEU A 888 10.34 -8.28 -7.99
CA LEU A 888 11.07 -8.73 -6.79
C LEU A 888 12.35 -9.48 -7.18
N ALA A 889 12.27 -10.38 -8.17
CA ALA A 889 13.45 -11.08 -8.66
C ALA A 889 14.51 -10.10 -9.19
N ARG A 890 14.07 -9.07 -9.93
CA ARG A 890 14.95 -7.99 -10.41
C ARG A 890 15.61 -7.23 -9.27
N ALA A 891 14.85 -6.86 -8.24
CA ALA A 891 15.38 -6.15 -7.07
C ALA A 891 16.39 -7.02 -6.29
N ALA A 892 16.13 -8.32 -6.17
CA ALA A 892 16.98 -9.27 -5.45
C ALA A 892 18.33 -9.55 -6.12
N LEU A 893 18.47 -9.37 -7.44
CA LEU A 893 19.70 -9.71 -8.17
C LEU A 893 20.95 -9.00 -7.62
N GLY A 894 20.85 -7.70 -7.34
CA GLY A 894 21.97 -6.93 -6.78
C GLY A 894 22.44 -7.51 -5.43
N VAL A 895 21.49 -7.88 -4.57
CA VAL A 895 21.75 -8.52 -3.28
C VAL A 895 22.43 -9.88 -3.47
N LEU A 896 21.92 -10.71 -4.38
CA LEU A 896 22.48 -12.03 -4.66
C LEU A 896 23.91 -11.93 -5.20
N HIS A 897 24.21 -10.97 -6.07
CA HIS A 897 25.58 -10.74 -6.55
C HIS A 897 26.53 -10.33 -5.42
N ALA A 898 26.13 -9.39 -4.56
CA ALA A 898 26.94 -8.98 -3.41
C ALA A 898 27.19 -10.16 -2.44
N ILE A 899 26.16 -10.97 -2.17
CA ILE A 899 26.28 -12.19 -1.36
C ILE A 899 27.24 -13.19 -2.04
N HIS A 900 27.16 -13.39 -3.35
CA HIS A 900 28.01 -14.33 -4.08
C HIS A 900 29.50 -13.99 -3.89
N ILE A 901 29.85 -12.71 -4.00
CA ILE A 901 31.23 -12.23 -3.81
C ILE A 901 31.71 -12.57 -2.39
N ARG A 902 30.90 -12.31 -1.37
CA ARG A 902 31.24 -12.62 0.03
C ARG A 902 31.34 -14.11 0.31
N LEU A 903 30.40 -14.88 -0.22
CA LEU A 903 30.36 -16.33 -0.08
C LEU A 903 31.63 -16.96 -0.66
N LYS A 904 32.01 -16.57 -1.88
CA LYS A 904 33.28 -17.01 -2.50
C LYS A 904 34.50 -16.63 -1.66
N LYS A 905 34.58 -15.40 -1.15
CA LYS A 905 35.70 -14.97 -0.29
C LYS A 905 35.79 -15.80 0.99
N SER A 906 34.67 -16.03 1.65
CA SER A 906 34.60 -16.78 2.92
C SER A 906 34.99 -18.25 2.73
N LEU A 907 34.65 -18.85 1.59
CA LEU A 907 34.94 -20.24 1.27
C LEU A 907 36.31 -20.45 0.61
N ASN A 908 36.91 -19.44 -0.05
CA ASN A 908 38.25 -19.51 -0.63
C ASN A 908 39.37 -19.71 0.41
N PHE A 909 39.07 -19.55 1.71
CA PHE A 909 39.95 -19.95 2.81
C PHE A 909 40.14 -21.48 2.90
N PHE A 910 39.26 -22.26 2.25
CA PHE A 910 39.38 -23.70 2.03
C PHE A 910 39.86 -23.95 0.60
N GLY A 911 41.16 -24.19 0.43
CA GLY A 911 41.81 -24.28 -0.88
C GLY A 911 41.13 -25.24 -1.87
N SER A 912 41.11 -24.81 -3.15
CA SER A 912 40.93 -25.62 -4.37
C SER A 912 40.32 -27.01 -4.16
N VAL A 913 39.01 -27.10 -3.99
CA VAL A 913 38.30 -28.37 -4.20
C VAL A 913 38.25 -28.61 -5.71
N SER A 914 39.01 -29.58 -6.19
CA SER A 914 39.07 -29.96 -7.61
C SER A 914 37.68 -30.39 -8.09
N ALA A 915 37.12 -29.63 -9.04
CA ALA A 915 35.85 -29.97 -9.66
C ALA A 915 36.02 -31.22 -10.54
N THR A 916 35.39 -32.33 -10.16
CA THR A 916 35.04 -33.39 -11.12
C THR A 916 33.88 -32.90 -11.99
N PRO A 917 34.00 -32.89 -13.33
CA PRO A 917 32.91 -32.48 -14.19
C PRO A 917 31.89 -33.61 -14.31
N LEU A 918 30.64 -33.37 -13.92
CA LEU A 918 29.49 -34.29 -14.11
C LEU A 918 28.17 -33.51 -14.19
N PRO A 919 27.10 -34.14 -14.72
CA PRO A 919 26.60 -34.08 -16.09
C PRO A 919 25.76 -32.81 -16.37
N ALA A 920 25.78 -32.34 -17.62
CA ALA A 920 24.93 -31.25 -18.08
C ALA A 920 23.45 -31.63 -17.94
N LEU A 921 22.69 -30.86 -17.15
CA LEU A 921 21.24 -30.79 -17.34
C LEU A 921 20.99 -30.07 -18.67
N LEU A 922 20.32 -30.76 -19.59
CA LEU A 922 19.90 -30.26 -20.89
C LEU A 922 18.94 -29.08 -20.69
N LEU A 923 19.47 -27.86 -20.67
CA LEU A 923 18.66 -26.67 -20.95
C LEU A 923 18.05 -26.83 -22.35
N PRO A 924 16.76 -26.50 -22.56
CA PRO A 924 16.21 -26.45 -23.90
C PRO A 924 16.95 -25.35 -24.70
N PRO A 925 17.25 -25.58 -25.99
CA PRO A 925 17.99 -24.61 -26.79
C PRO A 925 17.18 -23.33 -26.97
N THR A 926 17.81 -22.19 -26.71
CA THR A 926 17.33 -20.85 -27.04
C THR A 926 17.03 -20.77 -28.54
N PRO A 927 15.85 -20.32 -28.99
CA PRO A 927 15.58 -20.21 -30.42
C PRO A 927 16.41 -19.05 -30.99
N ALA A 928 17.32 -19.39 -31.90
CA ALA A 928 18.08 -18.41 -32.68
C ALA A 928 17.14 -17.60 -33.57
N ALA A 929 17.26 -16.27 -33.53
CA ALA A 929 16.57 -15.37 -34.45
C ALA A 929 17.11 -15.56 -35.87
N THR A 930 16.38 -16.27 -36.72
CA THR A 930 16.65 -16.31 -38.17
C THR A 930 15.84 -15.24 -38.90
N SER A 931 16.56 -14.27 -39.44
CA SER A 931 16.13 -13.39 -40.51
C SER A 931 15.90 -14.16 -41.82
N GLY A 932 14.76 -13.95 -42.48
CA GLY A 932 14.62 -14.15 -43.93
C GLY A 932 13.35 -14.84 -44.41
N GLY A 933 12.53 -14.08 -45.15
CA GLY A 933 11.91 -14.45 -46.45
C GLY A 933 11.00 -15.68 -46.53
N GLY A 934 9.73 -15.45 -46.89
CA GLY A 934 8.68 -16.47 -46.95
C GLY A 934 8.67 -17.40 -48.17
N SER A 935 7.86 -18.46 -48.08
CA SER A 935 6.72 -18.75 -48.98
C SER A 935 6.14 -20.15 -48.70
N ASP A 936 4.86 -20.18 -48.33
CA ASP A 936 3.75 -21.05 -48.72
C ASP A 936 3.81 -22.60 -48.74
N ASN A 937 2.76 -23.14 -48.08
CA ASN A 937 1.88 -24.27 -48.43
C ASN A 937 2.37 -25.73 -48.40
N ALA A 938 1.83 -26.51 -47.45
CA ALA A 938 0.71 -27.45 -47.67
C ALA A 938 0.67 -28.58 -46.59
N SER A 939 -0.53 -28.88 -46.09
CA SER A 939 -0.89 -30.00 -45.20
C SER A 939 -1.23 -31.29 -46.00
N PRO A 940 -1.88 -32.32 -45.41
CA PRO A 940 -1.35 -33.41 -44.58
C PRO A 940 -1.69 -34.82 -45.16
N ASP A 941 -1.16 -35.92 -44.61
CA ASP A 941 -1.88 -37.21 -44.40
C ASP A 941 -0.93 -38.37 -43.96
N ALA A 942 -1.27 -38.97 -42.80
CA ALA A 942 -1.34 -40.39 -42.38
C ALA A 942 -0.53 -41.54 -43.09
N PRO A 943 -0.47 -42.79 -42.55
CA PRO A 943 -0.28 -43.28 -41.18
C PRO A 943 0.58 -44.60 -41.08
N LEU A 944 0.65 -45.18 -39.87
CA LEU A 944 0.82 -46.62 -39.51
C LEU A 944 2.17 -47.37 -39.66
N GLY A 945 2.49 -48.12 -38.59
CA GLY A 945 3.22 -49.41 -38.59
C GLY A 945 4.68 -49.33 -38.14
N GLY A 946 5.22 -50.14 -37.24
CA GLY A 946 4.72 -51.32 -36.54
C GLY A 946 5.90 -52.15 -36.00
N SER A 947 5.64 -52.91 -34.93
CA SER A 947 6.32 -54.16 -34.49
C SER A 947 7.76 -54.04 -33.95
N SER A 948 8.00 -54.40 -32.68
CA SER A 948 8.31 -55.75 -32.13
C SER A 948 9.84 -55.90 -31.97
N THR A 949 10.44 -56.33 -30.86
CA THR A 949 10.37 -57.65 -30.18
C THR A 949 11.15 -57.52 -28.84
N SER A 950 10.68 -57.97 -27.66
CA SER A 950 10.88 -59.31 -27.04
C SER A 950 12.30 -59.89 -27.18
N ALA A 951 12.99 -60.50 -26.21
CA ALA A 951 12.71 -60.89 -24.83
C ALA A 951 14.02 -61.43 -24.16
N SER A 952 14.15 -61.22 -22.84
CA SER A 952 14.55 -62.17 -21.77
C SER A 952 15.93 -62.87 -21.68
N VAL A 953 16.19 -63.31 -20.43
CA VAL A 953 16.94 -64.52 -19.95
C VAL A 953 18.33 -64.24 -19.32
N VAL A 954 18.46 -64.14 -17.97
CA VAL A 954 18.98 -65.13 -16.95
C VAL A 954 20.31 -64.65 -16.35
N GLY A 955 20.67 -64.82 -15.06
CA GLY A 955 20.16 -65.62 -13.95
C GLY A 955 20.82 -65.28 -12.60
N GLY A 956 20.38 -65.96 -11.52
CA GLY A 956 20.89 -65.85 -10.12
C GLY A 956 22.29 -66.44 -9.91
N GLN A 957 22.85 -66.61 -8.69
CA GLN A 957 22.27 -66.69 -7.35
C GLN A 957 23.43 -66.79 -6.28
N THR A 958 23.11 -66.57 -4.99
CA THR A 958 23.79 -67.03 -3.73
C THR A 958 25.05 -66.29 -3.22
N GLY A 959 25.24 -66.03 -1.91
CA GLY A 959 24.43 -66.27 -0.70
C GLY A 959 25.08 -65.83 0.64
N SER A 960 24.27 -65.93 1.71
CA SER A 960 24.58 -66.34 3.12
C SER A 960 25.07 -65.35 4.21
N SER A 961 24.20 -65.20 5.24
CA SER A 961 24.38 -65.24 6.73
C SER A 961 25.24 -64.18 7.47
N SER A 962 24.98 -63.72 8.71
CA SER A 962 24.14 -64.14 9.85
C SER A 962 24.12 -63.07 10.97
N LEU A 963 23.17 -63.20 11.92
CA LEU A 963 22.97 -62.44 13.18
C LEU A 963 24.18 -62.35 14.13
N GLU A 964 24.24 -61.29 14.95
CA GLU A 964 24.41 -61.34 16.43
C GLU A 964 24.13 -59.96 17.12
N THR A 965 23.60 -59.99 18.33
CA THR A 965 23.30 -58.90 19.31
C THR A 965 23.91 -59.32 20.67
N PRO A 966 23.72 -58.64 21.83
CA PRO A 966 23.91 -57.25 22.30
C PRO A 966 24.81 -57.19 23.59
N THR A 967 25.01 -56.04 24.27
CA THR A 967 24.81 -55.81 25.74
C THR A 967 25.52 -54.59 26.40
N THR A 968 24.73 -53.84 27.21
CA THR A 968 25.01 -53.15 28.52
C THR A 968 26.02 -51.97 28.59
N ALA A 969 25.83 -50.88 29.35
CA ALA A 969 25.19 -50.74 30.67
C ALA A 969 24.69 -49.31 31.01
N SER A 970 23.74 -49.31 31.96
CA SER A 970 23.19 -48.25 32.82
C SER A 970 24.21 -47.28 33.45
N SER A 971 23.88 -46.06 33.89
CA SER A 971 23.03 -45.73 35.04
C SER A 971 23.14 -44.22 35.39
N GLY A 972 22.07 -43.67 35.99
CA GLY A 972 21.93 -42.57 36.98
C GLY A 972 22.86 -41.34 36.95
N GLY A 973 22.41 -40.11 37.23
CA GLY A 973 21.19 -39.66 37.87
C GLY A 973 21.26 -38.14 38.10
N GLU A 974 20.10 -37.56 38.36
CA GLU A 974 19.89 -36.17 38.77
C GLU A 974 20.60 -35.85 40.10
N PHE A 975 21.16 -34.64 40.27
CA PHE A 975 20.92 -33.76 41.44
C PHE A 975 21.65 -32.41 41.34
N TYR A 976 20.99 -31.41 41.91
CA TYR A 976 21.29 -29.97 42.00
C TYR A 976 22.62 -29.57 42.68
N GLY A 977 23.18 -28.44 42.23
CA GLY A 977 23.61 -27.36 43.13
C GLY A 977 25.08 -26.93 43.11
N GLY A 978 25.31 -25.61 42.97
CA GLY A 978 26.45 -24.91 43.56
C GLY A 978 27.42 -24.26 42.56
N GLY A 979 27.40 -22.92 42.48
CA GLY A 979 28.35 -22.13 41.71
C GLY A 979 29.77 -22.15 42.29
N GLY A 980 30.73 -21.80 41.45
CA GLY A 980 32.12 -21.57 41.80
C GLY A 980 32.94 -21.26 40.56
N ASP A 981 33.51 -20.06 40.53
CA ASP A 981 34.36 -19.52 39.48
C ASP A 981 35.43 -20.50 39.00
N GLY A 982 35.54 -20.63 37.67
CA GLY A 982 36.53 -21.46 37.01
C GLY A 982 36.84 -20.92 35.62
N ASN A 983 37.73 -19.93 35.59
CA ASN A 983 38.42 -19.45 34.39
C ASN A 983 39.01 -20.64 33.62
N GLY A 984 38.38 -21.02 32.51
CA GLY A 984 38.74 -22.18 31.70
C GLY A 984 38.44 -21.89 30.23
N GLY A 985 39.28 -21.05 29.62
CA GLY A 985 39.28 -20.83 28.19
C GLY A 985 39.50 -22.15 27.45
N ASN A 986 38.49 -22.60 26.73
CA ASN A 986 38.65 -23.61 25.71
C ASN A 986 38.59 -22.92 24.36
N ASN A 987 39.80 -22.61 23.89
CA ASN A 987 40.13 -22.05 22.60
C ASN A 987 39.78 -23.06 21.49
N SER A 988 38.56 -22.99 20.95
CA SER A 988 38.23 -23.61 19.66
C SER A 988 38.76 -22.71 18.54
N GLY A 989 39.90 -23.08 17.98
CA GLY A 989 40.70 -22.26 17.05
C GLY A 989 39.97 -21.71 15.81
N GLY A 990 39.83 -20.39 15.81
CA GLY A 990 40.27 -19.49 14.73
C GLY A 990 39.51 -19.57 13.42
N PHE A 991 38.35 -18.91 13.35
CA PHE A 991 37.92 -18.20 12.16
C PHE A 991 37.93 -16.72 12.54
N ASP A 992 38.99 -15.99 12.19
CA ASP A 992 39.15 -14.61 12.62
C ASP A 992 38.32 -13.72 11.69
N TRP A 993 37.06 -13.49 12.01
CA TRP A 993 36.45 -12.22 11.62
C TRP A 993 37.14 -11.11 12.42
N ASN A 994 37.20 -9.89 11.88
CA ASN A 994 37.60 -8.70 12.65
C ASN A 994 36.53 -8.27 13.69
N LEU A 995 35.89 -9.23 14.36
CA LEU A 995 34.88 -8.98 15.38
C LEU A 995 35.55 -8.57 16.71
N PRO A 996 34.92 -7.70 17.51
CA PRO A 996 35.36 -7.42 18.87
C PRO A 996 35.44 -8.69 19.72
N ASN A 997 36.43 -8.74 20.64
CA ASN A 997 36.51 -9.80 21.64
C ASN A 997 35.22 -9.88 22.45
N GLY A 998 34.56 -11.05 22.47
CA GLY A 998 33.30 -11.25 23.19
C GLY A 998 32.06 -10.72 22.47
N PHE A 999 32.07 -10.63 21.14
CA PHE A 999 30.92 -10.23 20.33
C PHE A 999 29.63 -10.98 20.72
N ASP A 1000 28.56 -10.24 21.00
CA ASP A 1000 27.27 -10.81 21.42
C ASP A 1000 26.44 -11.24 20.21
N TRP A 1001 26.53 -12.51 19.85
CA TRP A 1001 25.73 -13.09 18.77
C TRP A 1001 24.22 -13.08 19.02
N ALA A 1002 23.78 -12.93 20.27
CA ALA A 1002 22.35 -12.85 20.60
C ALA A 1002 21.77 -11.45 20.32
N SER A 1003 22.61 -10.45 20.06
CA SER A 1003 22.15 -9.10 19.71
C SER A 1003 21.73 -8.96 18.26
N ILE A 1004 22.00 -9.95 17.40
CA ILE A 1004 21.66 -9.90 15.97
C ILE A 1004 20.21 -10.33 15.74
N GLN A 1005 19.46 -9.53 14.99
CA GLN A 1005 18.08 -9.83 14.63
C GLN A 1005 17.98 -11.06 13.70
N PRO A 1006 16.90 -11.85 13.80
CA PRO A 1006 16.62 -12.91 12.83
C PRO A 1006 16.56 -12.38 11.39
N ILE A 1007 16.95 -13.21 10.43
CA ILE A 1007 16.98 -12.84 9.02
C ILE A 1007 15.57 -12.94 8.40
N PHE A 1008 15.07 -11.84 7.85
CA PHE A 1008 13.82 -11.76 7.10
C PHE A 1008 14.09 -11.22 5.69
N ALA A 1009 14.87 -11.93 4.88
CA ALA A 1009 15.40 -11.41 3.63
C ALA A 1009 14.33 -10.85 2.68
N THR A 1010 13.25 -11.60 2.44
CA THR A 1010 12.12 -11.09 1.65
C THR A 1010 11.47 -9.85 2.27
N GLY A 1011 11.34 -9.79 3.59
CA GLY A 1011 10.83 -8.62 4.31
C GLY A 1011 11.76 -7.42 4.18
N ASP A 1012 13.08 -7.63 4.30
CA ASP A 1012 14.11 -6.59 4.16
C ASP A 1012 14.14 -6.03 2.73
N LEU A 1013 14.00 -6.89 1.71
CA LEU A 1013 13.90 -6.46 0.32
C LEU A 1013 12.67 -5.60 0.04
N VAL A 1014 11.54 -5.93 0.67
CA VAL A 1014 10.24 -5.29 0.37
C VAL A 1014 10.00 -4.04 1.22
N TYR A 1015 10.50 -3.99 2.45
CA TYR A 1015 10.17 -2.93 3.42
C TYR A 1015 11.35 -2.12 3.91
N ASN A 1016 12.57 -2.65 3.79
CA ASN A 1016 13.78 -2.01 4.28
C ASN A 1016 14.73 -1.66 3.11
N ASP A 1017 14.20 -1.61 1.88
CA ASP A 1017 14.91 -1.25 0.64
C ASP A 1017 16.28 -1.93 0.49
N LEU A 1018 16.38 -3.22 0.86
CA LEU A 1018 17.63 -3.96 0.78
C LEU A 1018 18.12 -4.05 -0.67
N VAL A 1019 19.27 -3.45 -0.95
CA VAL A 1019 19.95 -3.49 -2.25
C VAL A 1019 21.42 -3.86 -2.08
N GLY A 1020 22.00 -4.53 -3.09
CA GLY A 1020 23.44 -4.77 -3.17
C GLY A 1020 24.11 -3.78 -4.11
N ILE A 1021 25.28 -3.26 -3.74
CA ILE A 1021 26.03 -2.32 -4.58
C ILE A 1021 26.60 -3.06 -5.80
N PRO A 1022 26.31 -2.63 -7.05
CA PRO A 1022 26.81 -3.30 -8.24
C PRO A 1022 28.33 -3.22 -8.35
N ASP A 1023 28.96 -4.29 -8.87
CA ASP A 1023 30.37 -4.25 -9.23
C ASP A 1023 30.59 -3.44 -10.52
N GLY A 1024 31.34 -2.35 -10.41
CA GLY A 1024 31.76 -1.55 -11.56
C GLY A 1024 32.82 -2.23 -12.45
N SER A 1025 33.28 -3.44 -12.10
CA SER A 1025 34.42 -4.10 -12.76
C SER A 1025 34.16 -5.44 -13.46
N GLU A 1026 32.93 -5.96 -13.50
CA GLU A 1026 32.58 -7.15 -14.30
C GLU A 1026 31.31 -6.94 -15.16
N VAL A 1027 31.42 -6.04 -16.15
CA VAL A 1027 30.58 -6.08 -17.36
C VAL A 1027 31.46 -6.53 -18.51
N GLN A 1028 31.73 -7.84 -18.61
CA GLN A 1028 32.39 -8.40 -19.78
C GLN A 1028 31.71 -9.70 -20.21
N GLN A 1029 30.77 -9.54 -21.17
CA GLN A 1029 29.95 -10.56 -21.85
C GLN A 1029 29.03 -11.31 -20.86
N TRP A 1030 27.71 -11.36 -21.02
CA TRP A 1030 26.96 -11.97 -22.12
C TRP A 1030 25.76 -11.08 -22.55
N GLY A 1031 25.60 -10.87 -23.87
CA GLY A 1031 24.39 -10.28 -24.50
C GLY A 1031 24.39 -8.75 -24.66
N GLY A 1032 24.59 -8.25 -25.89
CA GLY A 1032 24.89 -6.84 -26.16
C GLY A 1032 23.70 -5.91 -26.48
N GLY A 1033 23.91 -4.63 -26.14
CA GLY A 1033 23.50 -3.46 -26.95
C GLY A 1033 22.26 -2.67 -26.51
N LEU A 1034 22.45 -1.52 -25.84
CA LEU A 1034 22.41 -0.15 -26.43
C LEU A 1034 22.18 0.96 -25.39
N GLY A 1035 23.13 1.92 -25.32
CA GLY A 1035 22.97 3.33 -24.90
C GLY A 1035 22.91 3.63 -23.39
N GLY A 1036 23.65 4.56 -22.80
CA GLY A 1036 24.55 5.60 -23.32
C GLY A 1036 24.63 6.78 -22.32
N GLY A 1037 25.73 6.87 -21.58
CA GLY A 1037 26.42 8.09 -21.11
C GLY A 1037 25.73 9.08 -20.15
N LEU A 1038 26.24 9.16 -18.91
CA LEU A 1038 26.37 10.42 -18.16
C LEU A 1038 27.67 10.43 -17.35
N GLY A 1039 28.33 11.60 -17.33
CA GLY A 1039 29.73 11.79 -16.98
C GLY A 1039 30.04 11.77 -15.49
N ALA A 1040 31.19 11.19 -15.17
CA ALA A 1040 31.79 11.19 -13.84
C ALA A 1040 32.46 12.55 -13.55
N GLN A 1041 32.10 13.16 -12.42
CA GLN A 1041 32.96 14.11 -11.73
C GLN A 1041 33.50 13.44 -10.46
N GLN A 1042 34.83 13.37 -10.38
CA GLN A 1042 35.59 12.85 -9.24
C GLN A 1042 35.34 13.71 -7.99
N GLN A 1043 34.82 13.09 -6.93
CA GLN A 1043 35.04 13.51 -5.55
C GLN A 1043 35.77 12.39 -4.81
N GLN A 1044 36.87 12.74 -4.15
CA GLN A 1044 37.61 11.85 -3.25
C GLN A 1044 36.79 11.57 -1.99
N GLY A 1045 36.29 10.35 -1.84
CA GLY A 1045 35.66 9.84 -0.61
C GLY A 1045 35.36 8.35 -0.75
N GLN A 1046 35.86 7.53 0.19
CA GLN A 1046 35.73 6.05 0.34
C GLN A 1046 35.17 5.26 -0.86
N GLN A 1047 36.01 4.44 -1.51
CA GLN A 1047 35.56 3.45 -2.51
C GLN A 1047 34.51 2.52 -1.89
N GLN A 1048 33.25 2.70 -2.26
CA GLN A 1048 32.17 1.75 -1.98
C GLN A 1048 32.55 0.41 -2.65
N GLN A 1049 32.47 -0.66 -1.86
CA GLN A 1049 32.91 -1.97 -2.31
C GLN A 1049 31.70 -2.76 -2.86
N PRO A 1050 31.87 -3.55 -3.92
CA PRO A 1050 30.76 -4.23 -4.62
C PRO A 1050 30.11 -5.38 -3.83
N TRP A 1051 30.54 -5.59 -2.59
CA TRP A 1051 29.97 -6.55 -1.65
C TRP A 1051 29.20 -5.88 -0.49
N GLN A 1052 28.98 -4.57 -0.53
CA GLN A 1052 28.21 -3.86 0.48
C GLN A 1052 26.71 -3.89 0.18
N PHE A 1053 25.92 -3.81 1.25
CA PHE A 1053 24.47 -3.74 1.23
C PHE A 1053 24.00 -2.35 1.64
N GLU A 1054 22.94 -1.82 1.03
CA GLU A 1054 22.27 -0.58 1.45
C GLU A 1054 20.80 -0.89 1.74
N GLY A 1055 20.17 -0.07 2.59
CA GLY A 1055 18.78 -0.22 3.02
C GLY A 1055 18.50 0.43 4.38
N ASP A 1056 17.23 0.52 4.75
CA ASP A 1056 16.75 1.03 6.05
C ASP A 1056 16.68 -0.11 7.09
N PHE A 1057 17.83 -0.70 7.41
CA PHE A 1057 17.96 -1.75 8.41
C PHE A 1057 18.81 -1.31 9.60
N GLY A 1058 18.45 -1.80 10.80
CA GLY A 1058 19.10 -1.45 12.05
C GLY A 1058 20.56 -1.89 12.15
N ASN A 1059 21.28 -1.30 13.12
CA ASN A 1059 22.66 -1.67 13.43
C ASN A 1059 22.82 -3.14 13.86
N ASP A 1060 21.75 -3.73 14.38
CA ASP A 1060 21.61 -5.12 14.82
C ASP A 1060 21.23 -6.10 13.69
N SER A 1061 21.14 -5.64 12.44
CA SER A 1061 20.86 -6.49 11.28
C SER A 1061 22.09 -7.29 10.81
N VAL A 1062 21.83 -8.45 10.19
CA VAL A 1062 22.88 -9.23 9.53
C VAL A 1062 23.56 -8.45 8.40
N TRP A 1063 22.81 -7.59 7.69
CA TRP A 1063 23.32 -6.78 6.59
C TRP A 1063 24.37 -5.78 7.06
N ASN A 1064 24.08 -5.10 8.16
CA ASN A 1064 25.03 -4.19 8.78
C ASN A 1064 26.25 -4.93 9.38
N LEU A 1065 26.04 -6.09 10.01
CA LEU A 1065 27.14 -6.95 10.46
C LEU A 1065 28.10 -7.28 9.29
N LEU A 1066 27.54 -7.70 8.14
CA LEU A 1066 28.33 -8.00 6.95
C LEU A 1066 29.01 -6.74 6.40
N ASN A 1067 28.41 -5.57 6.47
CA ASN A 1067 29.04 -4.33 6.01
C ASN A 1067 30.22 -3.90 6.89
N GLN A 1068 30.10 -4.04 8.20
CA GLN A 1068 31.10 -3.58 9.18
C GLN A 1068 32.29 -4.52 9.29
N TYR A 1069 32.04 -5.82 9.18
CA TYR A 1069 33.08 -6.83 9.36
C TYR A 1069 33.32 -7.55 8.04
N THR A 1070 34.58 -7.85 7.77
CA THR A 1070 34.97 -8.67 6.62
C THR A 1070 35.55 -9.99 7.11
N PRO A 1071 35.29 -11.11 6.41
CA PRO A 1071 36.08 -12.32 6.60
C PRO A 1071 37.57 -11.99 6.34
N LEU A 1072 38.48 -12.38 7.24
CA LEU A 1072 39.93 -12.22 7.04
C LEU A 1072 40.49 -13.20 6.01
#